data_AF-A0AAU8N1M8-F1
#
_entry.id   AF-A0AAU8N1M8-F1
#
_cell.length_a   1.000
_cell.length_b   1.000
_cell.length_c   1.000
_cell.angle_alpha   90.00
_cell.angle_beta   90.00
_cell.angle_gamma   90.00
#
_symmetry.space_group_name_H-M   'P 1'
#
loop_
_entity.id
_entity.type
_entity.pdbx_description
1 polymer ?
#
loop_
_entity_poly.entity_id
_entity_poly.type
_entity_poly.pdbx_seq_one_letter_code
_entity_poly.pdbx_strand_id
1 'polypeptide(L)'
;MVTSQAVPDEDAKTITPAGARPDGPGGARAELFNDSPDNTWAFTGGADVAGGFSQTRGARNYVGHFEEYIRWDRAPSTNKARAMQRYAVNLARPGVVLSDVVADFDTRVAPLRPKATAYLISPDDYAAGESGAPAFQGALRRFIDKAVAVRSGAFAVVQLPYRPKEGADLAERYAAAAKDVVNEYAATPAIHSRIIVVDHSSQTTADSAFTSAGLRADSTLTAQGHLILGRQLAEATIGLTSDFPGKGVAVDREEIPAPTAFRAEGPTASLQSGALSVSVPQGVGGRWRVEARVILSDEDAGLAPPKAGTTLSSASVDAGGTASLHGLPGTGRVEITTASADGAQRLATLRGDLASGSFSPAVPSPIGRLSGKLGQGGPLTWLFMGDSITHGALHTKGYDAVPQVVEKYVHEVLGRQDDVVVNTAVSGATTADTLAQIGPRLENYPADVVSLMIGTNDSVDAATPPETYRKSLRAIIERIRAKNPDAVIILRTPTPGCRSELVKPYVAIMKRLGAEDDGLVVVDQFTRWQESAESYPWLISDPADADKVDQILMGDNLHPGFNGQRYMARLFLSALGLWTPDNEQAALQYEPAISAARAAAPGITTSAAAPGTTATVDLQPFTRPQAGAIGDIAVTVSGKDEGWSVARVVPAGRAEVVFEGLPHASSYVATAVAYRTGSPVRVVSGEASAQGPGAAPRPPQRPDRPFPHRSSASTIS
;
A
#
# COMPACT_ATOMS: atom_id res chain seq x y z
N MET A 1 -15.59 5.74 24.59
CA MET A 1 -14.81 6.88 25.11
C MET A 1 -13.47 6.86 24.41
N VAL A 2 -13.16 7.88 23.61
CA VAL A 2 -11.81 8.05 23.04
C VAL A 2 -10.91 8.45 24.21
N THR A 3 -9.97 7.59 24.61
CA THR A 3 -9.06 7.90 25.71
C THR A 3 -8.19 9.08 25.28
N SER A 4 -8.47 10.22 25.91
CA SER A 4 -7.67 11.43 25.85
C SER A 4 -6.32 11.16 26.50
N GLN A 5 -5.32 10.79 25.71
CA GLN A 5 -3.94 11.02 26.11
C GLN A 5 -3.39 12.10 25.20
N ALA A 6 -3.85 13.32 25.46
CA ALA A 6 -3.14 14.52 25.06
C ALA A 6 -1.89 14.65 25.92
N VAL A 7 -0.83 15.15 25.32
CA VAL A 7 0.30 15.71 26.06
C VAL A 7 -0.25 16.81 26.99
N PRO A 8 0.17 16.90 28.27
CA PRO A 8 -0.28 17.94 29.19
C PRO A 8 -0.12 19.35 28.58
N ASP A 9 -1.06 20.24 28.90
CA ASP A 9 -1.11 21.64 28.39
C ASP A 9 0.19 22.44 28.62
N GLU A 10 1.06 22.05 29.55
CA GLU A 10 2.35 22.71 29.77
C GLU A 10 3.36 22.48 28.64
N ASP A 11 3.41 21.28 28.05
CA ASP A 11 4.31 20.97 26.93
C ASP A 11 3.77 21.50 25.59
N ALA A 12 2.45 21.60 25.45
CA ALA A 12 1.81 22.20 24.27
C ALA A 12 1.91 23.73 24.24
N LYS A 13 1.98 24.38 25.42
CA LYS A 13 2.19 25.84 25.56
C LYS A 13 3.62 26.28 25.32
N THR A 14 4.54 25.34 25.17
CA THR A 14 5.96 25.61 24.99
C THR A 14 6.47 25.01 23.67
N ILE A 15 5.91 25.46 22.53
CA ILE A 15 6.73 25.63 21.31
C ILE A 15 7.76 26.72 21.65
N THR A 16 8.74 26.38 22.48
CA THR A 16 9.66 27.34 23.06
C THR A 16 10.67 27.74 21.99
N PRO A 17 11.03 29.03 21.86
CA PRO A 17 12.07 29.53 20.94
C PRO A 17 13.51 29.07 21.28
N ALA A 18 13.69 27.90 21.91
CA ALA A 18 15.01 27.44 22.32
C ALA A 18 15.92 27.35 21.08
N GLY A 19 16.92 28.24 21.02
CA GLY A 19 17.94 28.31 19.98
C GLY A 19 17.79 29.42 18.93
N ALA A 20 16.63 30.06 18.78
CA ALA A 20 16.46 31.13 17.78
C ALA A 20 17.00 32.46 18.31
N ARG A 21 18.04 33.01 17.69
CA ARG A 21 18.39 34.43 17.87
C ARG A 21 17.24 35.26 17.26
N PRO A 22 16.70 36.28 17.95
CA PRO A 22 15.63 37.14 17.41
C PRO A 22 15.99 37.75 16.04
N ASP A 23 17.29 37.96 15.80
CA ASP A 23 17.84 38.63 14.62
C ASP A 23 18.51 37.67 13.61
N GLY A 24 18.38 36.34 13.79
CA GLY A 24 19.00 35.31 12.97
C GLY A 24 18.04 34.63 11.97
N PRO A 25 18.53 33.67 11.16
CA PRO A 25 17.65 32.86 10.32
C PRO A 25 16.64 32.14 11.20
N GLY A 26 15.36 32.21 10.83
CA GLY A 26 14.27 31.61 11.60
C GLY A 26 13.83 32.42 12.82
N GLY A 27 14.22 33.69 12.95
CA GLY A 27 13.75 34.57 14.03
C GLY A 27 12.22 34.66 14.16
N ALA A 28 11.47 34.42 13.07
CA ALA A 28 10.00 34.39 13.06
C ALA A 28 9.39 32.99 13.28
N ARG A 29 10.18 31.97 13.69
CA ARG A 29 9.75 30.56 13.83
C ARG A 29 8.44 30.37 14.61
N ALA A 30 8.16 31.22 15.60
CA ALA A 30 6.91 31.16 16.37
C ALA A 30 5.65 31.33 15.50
N GLU A 31 5.74 31.98 14.34
CA GLU A 31 4.61 32.17 13.41
C GLU A 31 4.38 30.97 12.48
N LEU A 32 5.28 30.00 12.47
CA LEU A 32 5.26 28.85 11.55
C LEU A 32 4.07 27.92 11.81
N PHE A 33 3.68 27.76 13.08
CA PHE A 33 2.60 26.87 13.53
C PHE A 33 1.49 27.61 14.30
N ASN A 34 1.09 28.79 13.79
CA ASN A 34 0.03 29.60 14.39
C ASN A 34 -1.38 28.98 14.23
N ASP A 35 -2.41 29.65 14.76
CA ASP A 35 -3.81 29.19 14.75
C ASP A 35 -4.57 29.41 13.42
N SER A 36 -3.84 29.69 12.33
CA SER A 36 -4.42 29.77 10.99
C SER A 36 -5.13 28.46 10.63
N PRO A 37 -6.35 28.51 10.05
CA PRO A 37 -7.05 27.31 9.59
C PRO A 37 -6.40 26.68 8.35
N ASP A 38 -5.53 27.42 7.67
CA ASP A 38 -4.74 26.98 6.52
C ASP A 38 -3.25 27.17 6.84
N ASN A 39 -2.56 26.04 7.04
CA ASN A 39 -1.14 25.93 7.34
C ASN A 39 -0.54 24.82 6.48
N THR A 40 -0.87 24.78 5.19
CA THR A 40 -0.38 23.78 4.25
C THR A 40 1.13 23.93 4.03
N TRP A 41 1.88 22.83 4.04
CA TRP A 41 3.30 22.77 3.73
C TRP A 41 3.51 22.13 2.36
N ALA A 42 4.44 22.66 1.59
CA ALA A 42 4.88 22.05 0.34
C ALA A 42 6.31 21.52 0.51
N PHE A 43 6.50 20.22 0.28
CA PHE A 43 7.81 19.59 0.28
C PHE A 43 8.27 19.37 -1.17
N THR A 44 9.46 19.85 -1.48
CA THR A 44 10.06 19.81 -2.82
C THR A 44 11.45 19.21 -2.74
N GLY A 45 11.92 18.61 -3.84
CA GLY A 45 13.23 17.97 -3.90
C GLY A 45 13.23 16.74 -4.80
N GLY A 46 14.33 16.00 -4.72
CA GLY A 46 14.57 14.79 -5.49
C GLY A 46 13.98 13.52 -4.87
N ALA A 47 14.64 12.39 -5.14
CA ALA A 47 14.17 11.06 -4.75
C ALA A 47 14.01 10.88 -3.23
N ASP A 48 14.90 11.49 -2.44
CA ASP A 48 14.90 11.38 -0.96
C ASP A 48 13.74 12.12 -0.29
N VAL A 49 13.14 13.11 -0.97
CA VAL A 49 11.91 13.77 -0.50
C VAL A 49 10.69 13.04 -0.98
N ALA A 50 10.71 12.52 -2.21
CA ALA A 50 9.66 11.64 -2.71
C ALA A 50 9.50 10.42 -1.78
N GLY A 51 10.60 9.82 -1.34
CA GLY A 51 10.59 8.75 -0.34
C GLY A 51 9.82 7.52 -0.79
N GLY A 52 10.03 7.14 -2.06
CA GLY A 52 9.29 6.09 -2.76
C GLY A 52 9.41 4.70 -2.10
N PHE A 53 8.69 3.73 -2.67
CA PHE A 53 8.61 2.37 -2.16
C PHE A 53 9.97 1.67 -2.11
N SER A 54 10.87 1.99 -3.05
CA SER A 54 12.25 1.47 -3.04
C SER A 54 13.02 1.90 -1.79
N GLN A 55 12.71 3.08 -1.22
CA GLN A 55 13.35 3.60 -0.02
C GLN A 55 12.63 3.16 1.25
N THR A 56 11.30 3.30 1.28
CA THR A 56 10.50 3.18 2.50
C THR A 56 9.62 1.93 2.59
N ARG A 57 9.51 1.14 1.51
CA ARG A 57 8.54 0.03 1.43
C ARG A 57 7.13 0.54 1.77
N GLY A 58 6.42 -0.10 2.69
CA GLY A 58 5.13 0.38 3.23
C GLY A 58 5.23 1.31 4.43
N ALA A 59 6.42 1.73 4.86
CA ALA A 59 6.61 2.73 5.91
C ALA A 59 6.45 4.15 5.35
N ARG A 60 6.07 5.11 6.19
CA ARG A 60 6.02 6.52 5.75
C ARG A 60 7.41 7.04 5.40
N ASN A 61 7.46 7.99 4.48
CA ASN A 61 8.64 8.82 4.31
C ASN A 61 8.72 9.89 5.43
N TYR A 62 9.79 10.67 5.43
CA TYR A 62 10.04 11.65 6.50
C TYR A 62 8.99 12.76 6.52
N VAL A 63 8.42 13.11 5.36
CA VAL A 63 7.33 14.08 5.22
C VAL A 63 6.08 13.56 5.92
N GLY A 64 5.71 12.29 5.70
CA GLY A 64 4.57 11.65 6.36
C GLY A 64 4.77 11.49 7.88
N HIS A 65 5.98 11.19 8.35
CA HIS A 65 6.28 11.15 9.78
C HIS A 65 6.19 12.54 10.43
N PHE A 66 6.74 13.56 9.77
CA PHE A 66 6.63 14.94 10.22
C PHE A 66 5.16 15.42 10.23
N GLU A 67 4.41 15.11 9.19
CA GLU A 67 3.00 15.44 9.07
C GLU A 67 2.17 14.82 10.21
N GLU A 68 2.32 13.52 10.47
CA GLU A 68 1.63 12.86 11.58
C GLU A 68 1.94 13.58 12.89
N TYR A 69 3.22 13.82 13.17
CA TYR A 69 3.65 14.47 14.40
C TYR A 69 3.04 15.87 14.60
N ILE A 70 3.03 16.72 13.56
CA ILE A 70 2.50 18.09 13.69
C ILE A 70 0.98 18.17 13.74
N ARG A 71 0.30 17.18 13.15
CA ARG A 71 -1.17 17.11 13.09
C ARG A 71 -1.74 16.31 14.26
N TRP A 72 -0.99 15.40 14.86
CA TRP A 72 -1.47 14.50 15.91
C TRP A 72 -0.84 14.80 17.26
N ASP A 73 0.44 14.44 17.46
CA ASP A 73 1.12 14.55 18.76
C ASP A 73 1.32 16.01 19.18
N ARG A 74 1.48 16.92 18.22
CA ARG A 74 1.64 18.37 18.45
C ARG A 74 0.42 19.20 18.09
N ALA A 75 -0.76 18.58 18.02
CA ALA A 75 -2.01 19.31 17.95
C ALA A 75 -2.43 19.78 19.37
N PRO A 76 -2.36 21.09 19.70
CA PRO A 76 -2.76 21.59 21.01
C PRO A 76 -4.23 21.29 21.30
N SER A 77 -4.52 20.92 22.55
CA SER A 77 -5.87 20.62 23.05
C SER A 77 -6.87 21.74 22.75
N THR A 78 -6.43 22.99 22.89
CA THR A 78 -7.25 24.21 22.75
C THR A 78 -7.65 24.54 21.31
N ASN A 79 -6.96 23.99 20.30
CA ASN A 79 -7.23 24.26 18.89
C ASN A 79 -7.00 23.02 18.00
N LYS A 80 -7.31 21.85 18.55
CA LYS A 80 -6.95 20.56 17.93
C LYS A 80 -7.45 20.43 16.50
N ALA A 81 -8.69 20.87 16.24
CA ALA A 81 -9.32 20.80 14.93
C ALA A 81 -8.53 21.57 13.85
N ARG A 82 -7.98 22.76 14.16
CA ARG A 82 -7.17 23.51 13.18
C ARG A 82 -5.74 23.00 13.09
N ALA A 83 -5.17 22.55 14.20
CA ALA A 83 -3.82 21.98 14.18
C ALA A 83 -3.74 20.68 13.35
N MET A 84 -4.81 19.87 13.35
CA MET A 84 -4.96 18.71 12.47
C MET A 84 -5.06 19.08 10.97
N GLN A 85 -5.19 20.38 10.63
CA GLN A 85 -5.21 20.91 9.26
C GLN A 85 -3.86 21.48 8.79
N ARG A 86 -2.78 21.19 9.51
CA ARG A 86 -1.40 21.47 9.09
C ARG A 86 -0.95 20.41 8.07
N TYR A 87 -1.56 20.41 6.90
CA TYR A 87 -1.35 19.41 5.85
C TYR A 87 0.07 19.50 5.27
N ALA A 88 0.69 18.37 4.96
CA ALA A 88 1.92 18.31 4.21
C ALA A 88 1.65 17.74 2.80
N VAL A 89 2.07 18.47 1.78
CA VAL A 89 1.94 18.04 0.38
C VAL A 89 3.32 17.74 -0.15
N ASN A 90 3.54 16.50 -0.57
CA ASN A 90 4.78 16.10 -1.21
C ASN A 90 4.71 16.38 -2.71
N LEU A 91 5.54 17.31 -3.18
CA LEU A 91 5.68 17.68 -4.59
C LEU A 91 6.99 17.18 -5.20
N ALA A 92 7.81 16.48 -4.42
CA ALA A 92 9.10 15.98 -4.83
C ALA A 92 9.00 14.91 -5.91
N ARG A 93 10.04 14.85 -6.75
CA ARG A 93 10.11 13.89 -7.86
C ARG A 93 11.56 13.40 -7.99
N PRO A 94 11.77 12.08 -8.16
CA PRO A 94 13.11 11.54 -8.45
C PRO A 94 13.76 12.24 -9.65
N GLY A 95 15.05 12.59 -9.54
CA GLY A 95 15.83 13.22 -10.61
C GLY A 95 15.61 14.73 -10.81
N VAL A 96 14.76 15.37 -10.02
CA VAL A 96 14.54 16.83 -10.05
C VAL A 96 15.53 17.54 -9.13
N VAL A 97 16.17 18.57 -9.64
CA VAL A 97 17.10 19.44 -8.88
C VAL A 97 16.48 20.81 -8.57
N LEU A 98 17.15 21.62 -7.76
CA LEU A 98 16.60 22.90 -7.28
C LEU A 98 16.22 23.86 -8.42
N SER A 99 16.98 23.87 -9.52
CA SER A 99 16.68 24.73 -10.66
C SER A 99 15.35 24.38 -11.33
N ASP A 100 14.97 23.11 -11.35
CA ASP A 100 13.72 22.64 -11.93
C ASP A 100 12.53 23.03 -11.05
N VAL A 101 12.67 22.86 -9.73
CA VAL A 101 11.67 23.32 -8.74
C VAL A 101 11.45 24.83 -8.86
N VAL A 102 12.51 25.61 -9.07
CA VAL A 102 12.39 27.06 -9.27
C VAL A 102 11.70 27.39 -10.59
N ALA A 103 11.94 26.60 -11.64
CA ALA A 103 11.34 26.80 -12.97
C ALA A 103 9.84 26.52 -12.97
N ASP A 104 9.39 25.50 -12.23
CA ASP A 104 7.97 25.12 -12.17
C ASP A 104 7.22 25.62 -10.92
N PHE A 105 7.90 26.36 -10.03
CA PHE A 105 7.38 26.84 -8.74
C PHE A 105 5.98 27.46 -8.87
N ASP A 106 5.79 28.37 -9.83
CA ASP A 106 4.55 29.12 -9.99
C ASP A 106 3.38 28.24 -10.48
N THR A 107 3.69 27.09 -11.08
CA THR A 107 2.71 26.13 -11.61
C THR A 107 2.42 24.97 -10.67
N ARG A 108 3.36 24.59 -9.79
CA ARG A 108 3.21 23.44 -8.89
C ARG A 108 3.14 23.80 -7.41
N VAL A 109 3.98 24.73 -6.95
CA VAL A 109 4.06 25.10 -5.52
C VAL A 109 3.09 26.22 -5.20
N ALA A 110 3.14 27.33 -5.95
CA ALA A 110 2.35 28.52 -5.68
C ALA A 110 0.82 28.29 -5.64
N PRO A 111 0.21 27.40 -6.46
CA PRO A 111 -1.22 27.13 -6.39
C PRO A 111 -1.70 26.59 -5.04
N LEU A 112 -0.83 25.89 -4.29
CA LEU A 112 -1.15 25.39 -2.95
C LEU A 112 -1.12 26.49 -1.88
N ARG A 113 -0.54 27.66 -2.21
CA ARG A 113 -0.33 28.80 -1.29
C ARG A 113 0.27 28.36 0.06
N PRO A 114 1.40 27.63 0.05
CA PRO A 114 1.93 27.01 1.26
C PRO A 114 2.36 28.06 2.30
N LYS A 115 2.18 27.71 3.57
CA LYS A 115 2.75 28.42 4.72
C LYS A 115 4.26 28.24 4.80
N ALA A 116 4.76 27.08 4.38
CA ALA A 116 6.18 26.81 4.28
C ALA A 116 6.47 25.95 3.05
N THR A 117 7.53 26.32 2.32
CA THR A 117 8.05 25.52 1.22
C THR A 117 9.40 24.96 1.63
N ALA A 118 9.51 23.64 1.70
CA ALA A 118 10.71 22.94 2.09
C ALA A 118 11.44 22.36 0.88
N TYR A 119 12.77 22.49 0.85
CA TYR A 119 13.65 21.87 -0.13
C TYR A 119 14.74 21.09 0.59
N LEU A 120 14.98 19.85 0.20
CA LEU A 120 16.14 19.06 0.65
C LEU A 120 17.17 18.99 -0.46
N ILE A 121 18.39 19.41 -0.12
CA ILE A 121 19.54 19.29 -1.01
C ILE A 121 19.96 17.81 -1.02
N SER A 122 19.71 17.13 -2.13
CA SER A 122 19.88 15.68 -2.29
C SER A 122 21.07 15.36 -3.21
N PRO A 123 21.46 14.07 -3.36
CA PRO A 123 22.43 13.64 -4.36
C PRO A 123 22.19 14.15 -5.78
N ASP A 124 20.92 14.38 -6.14
CA ASP A 124 20.55 14.92 -7.45
C ASP A 124 21.19 16.30 -7.70
N ASP A 125 21.25 17.18 -6.69
CA ASP A 125 21.81 18.54 -6.84
C ASP A 125 23.32 18.53 -7.05
N TYR A 126 24.04 17.78 -6.21
CA TYR A 126 25.50 17.77 -6.23
C TYR A 126 26.11 16.75 -7.19
N ALA A 127 25.29 16.01 -7.93
CA ALA A 127 25.72 15.26 -9.12
C ALA A 127 26.35 16.19 -10.19
N ALA A 128 26.04 17.49 -10.17
CA ALA A 128 26.68 18.50 -11.02
C ALA A 128 28.15 18.80 -10.65
N GLY A 129 28.68 18.17 -9.60
CA GLY A 129 30.06 18.33 -9.14
C GLY A 129 30.35 19.73 -8.59
N GLU A 130 31.63 20.03 -8.39
CA GLU A 130 32.06 21.30 -7.77
C GLU A 130 31.70 22.53 -8.62
N SER A 131 31.76 22.41 -9.95
CA SER A 131 31.41 23.48 -10.89
C SER A 131 29.93 23.86 -10.88
N GLY A 132 29.06 22.98 -10.36
CA GLY A 132 27.62 23.23 -10.23
C GLY A 132 27.24 24.15 -9.07
N ALA A 133 28.09 24.27 -8.04
CA ALA A 133 27.75 25.01 -6.82
C ALA A 133 27.31 26.48 -7.05
N PRO A 134 27.95 27.27 -7.94
CA PRO A 134 27.49 28.64 -8.21
C PRO A 134 26.08 28.70 -8.83
N ALA A 135 25.75 27.76 -9.72
CA ALA A 135 24.42 27.69 -10.34
C ALA A 135 23.36 27.30 -9.29
N PHE A 136 23.69 26.34 -8.42
CA PHE A 136 22.87 25.95 -7.27
C PHE A 136 22.60 27.13 -6.34
N GLN A 137 23.62 27.92 -5.98
CA GLN A 137 23.44 29.12 -5.14
C GLN A 137 22.47 30.13 -5.77
N GLY A 138 22.60 30.36 -7.08
CA GLY A 138 21.69 31.22 -7.83
C GLY A 138 20.25 30.70 -7.83
N ALA A 139 20.04 29.38 -7.92
CA ALA A 139 18.72 28.77 -7.82
C ALA A 139 18.15 28.88 -6.39
N LEU A 140 18.98 28.68 -5.35
CA LEU A 140 18.56 28.78 -3.96
C LEU A 140 18.06 30.16 -3.56
N ARG A 141 18.70 31.25 -4.04
CA ARG A 141 18.17 32.61 -3.86
C ARG A 141 16.76 32.75 -4.43
N ARG A 142 16.56 32.31 -5.68
CA ARG A 142 15.25 32.37 -6.35
C ARG A 142 14.21 31.52 -5.62
N PHE A 143 14.59 30.35 -5.11
CA PHE A 143 13.71 29.51 -4.31
C PHE A 143 13.28 30.21 -3.02
N ILE A 144 14.22 30.77 -2.25
CA ILE A 144 13.93 31.49 -1.00
C ILE A 144 13.00 32.67 -1.27
N ASP A 145 13.31 33.49 -2.28
CA ASP A 145 12.50 34.66 -2.64
C ASP A 145 11.07 34.25 -3.03
N LYS A 146 10.92 33.22 -3.87
CA LYS A 146 9.60 32.69 -4.26
C LYS A 146 8.85 32.09 -3.07
N ALA A 147 9.50 31.30 -2.23
CA ALA A 147 8.90 30.64 -1.07
C ALA A 147 8.38 31.64 -0.04
N VAL A 148 9.12 32.71 0.25
CA VAL A 148 8.67 33.75 1.19
C VAL A 148 7.63 34.68 0.57
N ALA A 149 7.69 34.92 -0.75
CA ALA A 149 6.73 35.77 -1.45
C ALA A 149 5.39 35.07 -1.78
N VAL A 150 5.32 33.74 -1.74
CA VAL A 150 4.13 32.96 -2.16
C VAL A 150 2.85 33.36 -1.41
N ARG A 151 3.00 33.81 -0.16
CA ARG A 151 1.95 34.48 0.62
C ARG A 151 2.58 35.26 1.77
N SER A 152 1.81 36.22 2.29
CA SER A 152 2.19 36.94 3.51
C SER A 152 2.48 35.96 4.66
N GLY A 153 3.67 36.08 5.23
CA GLY A 153 4.11 35.30 6.38
C GLY A 153 4.53 33.85 6.05
N ALA A 154 4.85 33.55 4.79
CA ALA A 154 5.38 32.26 4.37
C ALA A 154 6.86 32.08 4.73
N PHE A 155 7.29 30.82 4.78
CA PHE A 155 8.66 30.44 5.14
C PHE A 155 9.33 29.65 4.00
N ALA A 156 10.65 29.85 3.87
CA ALA A 156 11.52 28.93 3.15
C ALA A 156 12.17 27.98 4.15
N VAL A 157 12.10 26.68 3.91
CA VAL A 157 12.78 25.67 4.74
C VAL A 157 13.87 25.02 3.90
N VAL A 158 15.12 25.35 4.21
CA VAL A 158 16.31 24.85 3.51
C VAL A 158 16.89 23.70 4.33
N GLN A 159 16.71 22.47 3.86
CA GLN A 159 17.26 21.27 4.48
C GLN A 159 18.62 20.96 3.82
N LEU A 160 19.68 20.99 4.61
CA LEU A 160 21.03 20.65 4.18
C LEU A 160 21.14 19.14 3.94
N PRO A 161 22.09 18.67 3.10
CA PRO A 161 22.25 17.25 2.84
C PRO A 161 22.49 16.44 4.12
N TYR A 162 22.00 15.21 4.20
CA TYR A 162 22.57 14.24 5.14
C TYR A 162 23.99 13.84 4.69
N ARG A 163 24.77 13.16 5.53
CA ARG A 163 26.09 12.65 5.13
C ARG A 163 25.95 11.30 4.39
N PRO A 164 26.14 11.23 3.05
CA PRO A 164 26.07 9.97 2.33
C PRO A 164 27.33 9.11 2.59
N LYS A 165 27.29 7.82 2.22
CA LYS A 165 28.48 6.94 2.29
C LYS A 165 29.46 7.27 1.17
N GLU A 166 28.95 7.64 0.00
CA GLU A 166 29.72 8.10 -1.16
C GLU A 166 29.40 9.56 -1.49
N GLY A 167 30.39 10.35 -1.91
CA GLY A 167 30.17 11.75 -2.29
C GLY A 167 30.02 12.73 -1.11
N ALA A 168 30.49 12.37 0.10
CA ALA A 168 30.39 13.22 1.29
C ALA A 168 31.03 14.62 1.10
N ASP A 169 32.17 14.72 0.41
CA ASP A 169 32.84 16.00 0.16
C ASP A 169 31.98 16.96 -0.68
N LEU A 170 31.24 16.42 -1.66
CA LEU A 170 30.32 17.21 -2.47
C LEU A 170 29.10 17.64 -1.66
N ALA A 171 28.55 16.74 -0.84
CA ALA A 171 27.47 17.08 0.07
C ALA A 171 27.87 18.20 1.05
N GLU A 172 29.08 18.13 1.63
CA GLU A 172 29.64 19.17 2.51
C GLU A 172 29.82 20.51 1.76
N ARG A 173 30.32 20.47 0.52
CA ARG A 173 30.48 21.66 -0.32
C ARG A 173 29.14 22.34 -0.62
N TYR A 174 28.11 21.59 -0.97
CA TYR A 174 26.77 22.15 -1.24
C TYR A 174 26.08 22.62 0.04
N ALA A 175 26.31 21.96 1.17
CA ALA A 175 25.88 22.46 2.48
C ALA A 175 26.50 23.82 2.81
N ALA A 176 27.80 23.99 2.56
CA ALA A 176 28.49 25.27 2.74
C ALA A 176 27.95 26.34 1.78
N ALA A 177 27.78 26.00 0.51
CA ALA A 177 27.21 26.91 -0.49
C ALA A 177 25.79 27.39 -0.12
N ALA A 178 24.97 26.51 0.45
CA ALA A 178 23.64 26.87 0.95
C ALA A 178 23.71 27.79 2.17
N LYS A 179 24.62 27.52 3.12
CA LYS A 179 24.88 28.40 4.28
C LYS A 179 25.32 29.79 3.84
N ASP A 180 26.19 29.89 2.84
CA ASP A 180 26.63 31.17 2.27
C ASP A 180 25.44 31.98 1.74
N VAL A 181 24.55 31.35 0.95
CA VAL A 181 23.33 32.02 0.44
C VAL A 181 22.41 32.47 1.56
N VAL A 182 22.17 31.64 2.59
CA VAL A 182 21.34 32.05 3.73
C VAL A 182 21.95 33.25 4.46
N ASN A 183 23.27 33.29 4.61
CA ASN A 183 23.98 34.41 5.24
C ASN A 183 23.89 35.72 4.43
N GLU A 184 23.78 35.66 3.09
CA GLU A 184 23.55 36.85 2.26
C GLU A 184 22.25 37.58 2.67
N TYR A 185 21.22 36.83 3.11
CA TYR A 185 19.95 37.42 3.55
C TYR A 185 20.02 38.14 4.90
N ALA A 186 21.13 38.08 5.65
CA ALA A 186 21.29 38.90 6.85
C ALA A 186 21.10 40.41 6.58
N ALA A 187 21.36 40.85 5.34
CA ALA A 187 21.09 42.22 4.88
C ALA A 187 19.60 42.52 4.65
N THR A 188 18.72 41.51 4.65
CA THR A 188 17.27 41.60 4.46
C THR A 188 16.50 40.89 5.59
N PRO A 189 16.42 41.48 6.81
CA PRO A 189 15.89 40.81 8.00
C PRO A 189 14.45 40.27 7.87
N ALA A 190 13.62 40.93 7.04
CA ALA A 190 12.24 40.50 6.79
C ALA A 190 12.14 39.13 6.08
N ILE A 191 13.11 38.81 5.22
CA ILE A 191 13.23 37.50 4.57
C ILE A 191 14.03 36.55 5.46
N HIS A 192 15.17 37.01 6.00
CA HIS A 192 16.07 36.20 6.83
C HIS A 192 15.37 35.51 8.00
N SER A 193 14.54 36.26 8.74
CA SER A 193 13.77 35.72 9.87
C SER A 193 12.77 34.62 9.47
N ARG A 194 12.47 34.47 8.18
CA ARG A 194 11.56 33.47 7.59
C ARG A 194 12.26 32.34 6.83
N ILE A 195 13.59 32.25 6.93
CA ILE A 195 14.36 31.11 6.44
C ILE A 195 14.64 30.16 7.61
N ILE A 196 14.12 28.94 7.56
CA ILE A 196 14.47 27.87 8.50
C ILE A 196 15.55 27.00 7.86
N VAL A 197 16.64 26.74 8.58
CA VAL A 197 17.71 25.83 8.14
C VAL A 197 17.63 24.54 8.95
N VAL A 198 17.58 23.39 8.27
CA VAL A 198 17.66 22.07 8.90
C VAL A 198 19.02 21.46 8.56
N ASP A 199 19.93 21.40 9.53
CA ASP A 199 21.29 20.91 9.32
C ASP A 199 21.36 19.38 9.52
N HIS A 200 20.94 18.61 8.51
CA HIS A 200 21.05 17.15 8.54
C HIS A 200 22.52 16.70 8.54
N SER A 201 23.44 17.45 7.92
CA SER A 201 24.85 17.06 7.75
C SER A 201 25.56 16.86 9.10
N SER A 202 25.41 17.84 9.99
CA SER A 202 26.00 17.80 11.34
C SER A 202 25.35 16.75 12.23
N GLN A 203 24.02 16.59 12.14
CA GLN A 203 23.26 15.70 13.01
C GLN A 203 23.44 14.23 12.62
N THR A 204 23.44 13.91 11.33
CA THR A 204 23.60 12.51 10.85
C THR A 204 24.99 11.96 11.08
N THR A 205 26.03 12.80 11.11
CA THR A 205 27.39 12.37 11.47
C THR A 205 27.49 11.91 12.92
N ALA A 206 26.71 12.51 13.83
CA ALA A 206 26.72 12.19 15.26
C ALA A 206 25.69 11.11 15.64
N ASP A 207 24.76 10.77 14.75
CA ASP A 207 23.68 9.83 15.01
C ASP A 207 24.11 8.38 14.70
N SER A 208 24.29 7.58 15.75
CA SER A 208 24.68 6.17 15.64
C SER A 208 23.61 5.30 14.96
N ALA A 209 22.32 5.65 15.08
CA ALA A 209 21.24 4.95 14.41
C ALA A 209 21.23 5.26 12.90
N PHE A 210 21.55 6.50 12.52
CA PHE A 210 21.67 6.87 11.11
C PHE A 210 22.87 6.17 10.46
N THR A 211 24.04 6.22 11.10
CA THR A 211 25.27 5.62 10.55
C THR A 211 25.20 4.10 10.45
N SER A 212 24.45 3.43 11.34
CA SER A 212 24.28 1.97 11.32
C SER A 212 23.16 1.48 10.40
N ALA A 213 22.03 2.18 10.31
CA ALA A 213 20.82 1.67 9.66
C ALA A 213 20.08 2.69 8.77
N GLY A 214 20.50 3.96 8.74
CA GLY A 214 19.82 5.03 8.00
C GLY A 214 20.03 4.99 6.48
N LEU A 215 21.10 4.34 6.02
CA LEU A 215 21.49 4.28 4.61
C LEU A 215 21.75 2.85 4.14
N ARG A 216 21.25 2.53 2.93
CA ARG A 216 21.64 1.33 2.19
C ARG A 216 23.10 1.39 1.73
N ALA A 217 23.58 0.32 1.12
CA ALA A 217 24.95 0.26 0.61
C ALA A 217 25.22 1.34 -0.46
N ASP A 218 24.22 1.65 -1.27
CA ASP A 218 24.26 2.65 -2.35
C ASP A 218 24.00 4.10 -1.89
N SER A 219 24.05 4.38 -0.58
CA SER A 219 23.73 5.69 0.02
C SER A 219 22.27 6.16 -0.11
N THR A 220 21.34 5.32 -0.58
CA THR A 220 19.90 5.66 -0.54
C THR A 220 19.35 5.52 0.87
N LEU A 221 18.37 6.37 1.22
CA LEU A 221 17.72 6.34 2.53
C LEU A 221 16.91 5.06 2.74
N THR A 222 17.04 4.46 3.92
CA THR A 222 16.12 3.42 4.42
C THR A 222 14.91 4.08 5.09
N ALA A 223 13.86 3.31 5.38
CA ALA A 223 12.75 3.77 6.23
C ALA A 223 13.23 4.35 7.57
N GLN A 224 14.26 3.75 8.17
CA GLN A 224 14.90 4.27 9.39
C GLN A 224 15.61 5.61 9.14
N GLY A 225 16.24 5.79 7.98
CA GLY A 225 16.82 7.07 7.57
C GLY A 225 15.77 8.16 7.48
N HIS A 226 14.64 7.89 6.82
CA HIS A 226 13.51 8.82 6.76
C HIS A 226 12.95 9.17 8.14
N LEU A 227 12.81 8.18 9.03
CA LEU A 227 12.39 8.42 10.41
C LEU A 227 13.31 9.41 11.13
N ILE A 228 14.63 9.27 10.96
CA ILE A 228 15.63 10.16 11.56
C ILE A 228 15.55 11.57 10.95
N LEU A 229 15.48 11.69 9.63
CA LEU A 229 15.35 12.98 8.95
C LEU A 229 14.09 13.74 9.40
N GLY A 230 12.96 13.04 9.55
CA GLY A 230 11.71 13.63 10.04
C GLY A 230 11.86 14.20 11.46
N ARG A 231 12.61 13.49 12.34
CA ARG A 231 12.90 13.96 13.70
C ARG A 231 13.75 15.23 13.70
N GLN A 232 14.78 15.27 12.85
CA GLN A 232 15.67 16.43 12.72
C GLN A 232 14.92 17.65 12.14
N LEU A 233 14.00 17.42 11.20
CA LEU A 233 13.09 18.45 10.71
C LEU A 233 12.17 18.98 11.82
N ALA A 234 11.58 18.10 12.62
CA ALA A 234 10.76 18.47 13.76
C ALA A 234 11.55 19.30 14.79
N GLU A 235 12.80 18.93 15.06
CA GLU A 235 13.70 19.67 15.95
C GLU A 235 13.96 21.10 15.43
N ALA A 236 14.31 21.23 14.15
CA ALA A 236 14.64 22.54 13.57
C ALA A 236 13.42 23.48 13.48
N THR A 237 12.23 22.93 13.24
CA THR A 237 11.01 23.70 12.99
C THR A 237 10.19 23.95 14.26
N ILE A 238 9.94 22.92 15.06
CA ILE A 238 9.08 22.97 16.25
C ILE A 238 9.92 23.18 17.52
N GLY A 239 11.19 22.78 17.50
CA GLY A 239 12.07 22.83 18.68
C GLY A 239 11.86 21.68 19.66
N LEU A 240 11.13 20.63 19.28
CA LEU A 240 10.79 19.50 20.14
C LEU A 240 10.85 18.17 19.38
N THR A 241 11.45 17.17 20.00
CA THR A 241 11.57 15.80 19.48
C THR A 241 10.98 14.73 20.41
N SER A 242 10.46 15.11 21.59
CA SER A 242 9.80 14.14 22.48
C SER A 242 8.65 13.46 21.75
N ASP A 243 8.48 12.16 22.00
CA ASP A 243 7.42 11.33 21.41
C ASP A 243 7.41 11.28 19.86
N PHE A 244 8.43 11.80 19.17
CA PHE A 244 8.50 11.74 17.71
C PHE A 244 8.69 10.29 17.22
N PRO A 245 8.01 9.87 16.14
CA PRO A 245 6.94 10.58 15.42
C PRO A 245 5.55 10.29 16.00
N GLY A 246 5.46 9.41 17.00
CA GLY A 246 4.24 9.06 17.70
C GLY A 246 4.40 7.75 18.48
N LYS A 247 3.42 7.44 19.32
CA LYS A 247 3.43 6.25 20.19
C LYS A 247 3.45 4.93 19.40
N GLY A 248 4.45 4.09 19.67
CA GLY A 248 4.53 2.72 19.17
C GLY A 248 5.01 2.59 17.72
N VAL A 249 5.63 3.65 17.18
CA VAL A 249 6.19 3.65 15.83
C VAL A 249 7.49 2.85 15.79
N ALA A 250 7.54 1.83 14.94
CA ALA A 250 8.71 1.02 14.67
C ALA A 250 8.69 0.59 13.20
N VAL A 251 9.69 0.99 12.42
CA VAL A 251 9.79 0.72 10.97
C VAL A 251 10.49 -0.62 10.69
N ASP A 252 10.06 -1.67 11.38
CA ASP A 252 10.72 -2.98 11.48
C ASP A 252 9.78 -4.19 11.27
N ARG A 253 8.62 -4.00 10.63
CA ARG A 253 7.64 -5.08 10.42
C ARG A 253 8.19 -6.12 9.46
N GLU A 254 8.04 -7.38 9.84
CA GLU A 254 8.45 -8.52 9.02
C GLU A 254 7.54 -8.66 7.80
N GLU A 255 8.16 -8.65 6.61
CA GLU A 255 7.47 -8.86 5.34
C GLU A 255 7.36 -10.36 5.05
N ILE A 256 6.18 -10.81 4.61
CA ILE A 256 6.01 -12.16 4.08
C ILE A 256 6.85 -12.28 2.80
N PRO A 257 7.64 -13.36 2.61
CA PRO A 257 8.42 -13.56 1.40
C PRO A 257 7.57 -13.43 0.13
N ALA A 258 8.00 -12.58 -0.78
CA ALA A 258 7.29 -12.27 -2.02
C ALA A 258 8.29 -12.03 -3.18
N PRO A 259 7.86 -12.15 -4.44
CA PRO A 259 8.72 -11.83 -5.58
C PRO A 259 9.19 -10.39 -5.54
N THR A 260 10.47 -10.18 -5.86
CA THR A 260 11.11 -8.86 -5.96
C THR A 260 11.45 -8.50 -7.41
N ALA A 261 11.34 -9.44 -8.35
CA ALA A 261 11.55 -9.17 -9.77
C ALA A 261 10.31 -9.55 -10.59
N PHE A 262 9.75 -8.57 -11.30
CA PHE A 262 8.58 -8.74 -12.17
C PHE A 262 8.99 -8.58 -13.63
N ARG A 263 8.64 -9.57 -14.45
CA ARG A 263 9.08 -9.71 -15.83
C ARG A 263 7.92 -9.49 -16.79
N ALA A 264 8.14 -8.70 -17.84
CA ALA A 264 7.13 -8.38 -18.84
C ALA A 264 6.82 -9.57 -19.77
N GLU A 265 7.71 -10.56 -19.85
CA GLU A 265 7.49 -11.78 -20.63
C GLU A 265 6.21 -12.49 -20.16
N GLY A 266 5.28 -12.68 -21.08
CA GLY A 266 3.97 -13.27 -20.79
C GLY A 266 3.95 -14.77 -21.03
N PRO A 267 3.53 -15.59 -20.05
CA PRO A 267 3.05 -16.94 -20.36
C PRO A 267 1.81 -16.84 -21.28
N THR A 268 1.47 -17.95 -21.93
CA THR A 268 0.22 -18.07 -22.71
C THR A 268 -0.65 -19.16 -22.13
N ALA A 269 -1.96 -18.92 -22.05
CA ALA A 269 -2.91 -19.87 -21.50
C ALA A 269 -3.97 -20.26 -22.53
N SER A 270 -4.35 -21.53 -22.54
CA SER A 270 -5.43 -22.06 -23.38
C SER A 270 -6.19 -23.14 -22.64
N LEU A 271 -7.50 -23.24 -22.89
CA LEU A 271 -8.35 -24.24 -22.28
C LEU A 271 -8.72 -25.31 -23.32
N GLN A 272 -8.39 -26.58 -23.06
CA GLN A 272 -8.73 -27.70 -23.93
C GLN A 272 -9.29 -28.86 -23.10
N SER A 273 -10.46 -29.37 -23.46
CA SER A 273 -11.10 -30.54 -22.80
C SER A 273 -11.18 -30.42 -21.26
N GLY A 274 -11.36 -29.21 -20.74
CA GLY A 274 -11.44 -28.93 -19.29
C GLY A 274 -10.09 -28.82 -18.56
N ALA A 275 -8.96 -28.97 -19.25
CA ALA A 275 -7.62 -28.72 -18.70
C ALA A 275 -7.09 -27.36 -19.17
N LEU A 276 -6.60 -26.56 -18.22
CA LEU A 276 -6.00 -25.26 -18.50
C LEU A 276 -4.50 -25.44 -18.71
N SER A 277 -4.04 -25.30 -19.95
CA SER A 277 -2.64 -25.40 -20.32
C SER A 277 -1.98 -24.02 -20.36
N VAL A 278 -0.87 -23.86 -19.64
CA VAL A 278 -0.11 -22.61 -19.54
C VAL A 278 1.32 -22.85 -20.01
N SER A 279 1.73 -22.18 -21.09
CA SER A 279 3.07 -22.30 -21.65
C SER A 279 3.99 -21.20 -21.13
N VAL A 280 5.15 -21.60 -20.63
CA VAL A 280 6.18 -20.69 -20.08
C VAL A 280 7.23 -20.43 -21.17
N PRO A 281 7.60 -19.17 -21.46
CA PRO A 281 8.55 -18.87 -22.54
C PRO A 281 9.92 -19.52 -22.32
N GLN A 282 10.57 -20.04 -23.37
CA GLN A 282 11.89 -20.65 -23.24
C GLN A 282 12.97 -19.67 -22.75
N GLY A 283 12.88 -18.41 -23.19
CA GLY A 283 13.85 -17.37 -22.89
C GLY A 283 13.96 -16.97 -21.42
N VAL A 284 13.02 -17.38 -20.56
CA VAL A 284 13.07 -17.04 -19.13
C VAL A 284 14.02 -17.96 -18.34
N GLY A 285 14.33 -19.16 -18.85
CA GLY A 285 15.21 -20.15 -18.22
C GLY A 285 14.67 -20.73 -16.90
N GLY A 286 15.29 -21.80 -16.39
CA GLY A 286 14.97 -22.36 -15.07
C GLY A 286 13.60 -23.03 -14.95
N ARG A 287 13.20 -23.32 -13.71
CA ARG A 287 11.95 -24.00 -13.37
C ARG A 287 10.95 -23.03 -12.73
N TRP A 288 9.70 -23.15 -13.12
CA TRP A 288 8.61 -22.23 -12.75
C TRP A 288 7.44 -23.00 -12.14
N ARG A 289 6.77 -22.36 -11.20
CA ARG A 289 5.50 -22.78 -10.63
C ARG A 289 4.39 -21.92 -11.22
N VAL A 290 3.47 -22.56 -11.90
CA VAL A 290 2.26 -21.93 -12.46
C VAL A 290 1.11 -22.22 -11.51
N GLU A 291 0.34 -21.20 -11.15
CA GLU A 291 -0.86 -21.34 -10.33
C GLU A 291 -2.05 -20.64 -10.98
N ALA A 292 -3.16 -21.36 -11.18
CA ALA A 292 -4.45 -20.79 -11.55
C ALA A 292 -5.38 -20.75 -10.34
N ARG A 293 -5.79 -19.54 -9.94
CA ARG A 293 -6.71 -19.29 -8.85
C ARG A 293 -8.04 -18.80 -9.41
N VAL A 294 -9.12 -19.49 -9.06
CA VAL A 294 -10.48 -18.97 -9.30
C VAL A 294 -10.71 -17.81 -8.34
N ILE A 295 -10.91 -16.61 -8.89
CA ILE A 295 -11.15 -15.39 -8.14
C ILE A 295 -12.65 -15.14 -7.99
N LEU A 296 -13.11 -15.03 -6.74
CA LEU A 296 -14.50 -14.71 -6.43
C LEU A 296 -14.76 -13.20 -6.67
N SER A 297 -13.80 -12.37 -6.28
CA SER A 297 -13.69 -10.96 -6.64
C SER A 297 -12.21 -10.57 -6.86
N ASP A 298 -11.96 -9.44 -7.54
CA ASP A 298 -10.60 -8.92 -7.78
C ASP A 298 -9.85 -8.59 -6.48
N GLU A 299 -10.62 -8.41 -5.41
CA GLU A 299 -10.21 -7.97 -4.08
C GLU A 299 -9.80 -9.16 -3.19
N ASP A 300 -10.28 -10.38 -3.49
CA ASP A 300 -10.08 -11.58 -2.66
C ASP A 300 -8.73 -12.28 -2.86
N ALA A 301 -7.98 -11.97 -3.92
CA ALA A 301 -6.76 -12.71 -4.25
C ALA A 301 -5.65 -12.49 -3.20
N GLY A 302 -5.38 -13.46 -2.33
CA GLY A 302 -4.25 -13.42 -1.39
C GLY A 302 -4.56 -12.90 0.01
N LEU A 303 -5.83 -12.72 0.37
CA LEU A 303 -6.23 -12.54 1.78
C LEU A 303 -6.35 -13.90 2.45
N ALA A 304 -5.74 -14.03 3.63
CA ALA A 304 -5.99 -15.13 4.54
C ALA A 304 -7.01 -14.69 5.61
N PRO A 305 -7.94 -15.55 6.03
CA PRO A 305 -8.18 -16.93 5.57
C PRO A 305 -8.91 -16.98 4.21
N PRO A 306 -8.68 -18.05 3.42
CA PRO A 306 -9.27 -18.15 2.09
C PRO A 306 -10.77 -18.46 2.18
N LYS A 307 -11.57 -17.90 1.25
CA LYS A 307 -13.04 -18.01 1.24
C LYS A 307 -13.52 -19.28 0.53
N ALA A 308 -14.58 -19.90 1.04
CA ALA A 308 -15.27 -21.00 0.39
C ALA A 308 -15.64 -20.67 -1.07
N GLY A 309 -15.47 -21.67 -1.95
CA GLY A 309 -15.62 -21.50 -3.39
C GLY A 309 -14.32 -21.16 -4.12
N THR A 310 -13.26 -20.78 -3.39
CA THR A 310 -11.92 -20.63 -3.98
C THR A 310 -11.38 -21.99 -4.40
N THR A 311 -10.90 -22.07 -5.65
CA THR A 311 -10.14 -23.22 -6.17
C THR A 311 -8.77 -22.73 -6.65
N LEU A 312 -7.71 -23.46 -6.32
CA LEU A 312 -6.34 -23.20 -6.76
C LEU A 312 -5.81 -24.47 -7.40
N SER A 313 -5.27 -24.37 -8.61
CA SER A 313 -4.56 -25.47 -9.27
C SER A 313 -3.14 -25.01 -9.54
N SER A 314 -2.15 -25.85 -9.27
CA SER A 314 -0.75 -25.55 -9.50
C SER A 314 0.00 -26.69 -10.16
N ALA A 315 0.98 -26.35 -10.97
CA ALA A 315 1.92 -27.29 -11.56
C ALA A 315 3.29 -26.64 -11.77
N SER A 316 4.34 -27.44 -11.70
CA SER A 316 5.71 -27.00 -11.98
C SER A 316 6.12 -27.40 -13.38
N VAL A 317 6.82 -26.50 -14.09
CA VAL A 317 7.27 -26.72 -15.46
C VAL A 317 8.60 -26.02 -15.71
N ASP A 318 9.43 -26.58 -16.57
CA ASP A 318 10.65 -25.92 -17.03
C ASP A 318 10.32 -24.87 -18.11
N ALA A 319 11.16 -23.84 -18.22
CA ALA A 319 11.04 -22.84 -19.27
C ALA A 319 11.00 -23.48 -20.67
N GLY A 320 10.06 -23.03 -21.51
CA GLY A 320 9.76 -23.62 -22.82
C GLY A 320 8.75 -24.76 -22.78
N GLY A 321 8.37 -25.22 -21.58
CA GLY A 321 7.34 -26.24 -21.39
C GLY A 321 5.93 -25.68 -21.18
N THR A 322 4.97 -26.59 -21.09
CA THR A 322 3.57 -26.30 -20.81
C THR A 322 3.12 -26.99 -19.51
N ALA A 323 2.64 -26.21 -18.55
CA ALA A 323 2.00 -26.69 -17.34
C ALA A 323 0.52 -27.00 -17.63
N SER A 324 0.06 -28.19 -17.26
CA SER A 324 -1.37 -28.54 -17.31
C SER A 324 -1.99 -28.40 -15.92
N LEU A 325 -2.99 -27.54 -15.79
CA LEU A 325 -3.70 -27.25 -14.55
C LEU A 325 -5.05 -27.97 -14.56
N HIS A 326 -5.30 -28.72 -13.49
CA HIS A 326 -6.41 -29.67 -13.36
C HIS A 326 -7.33 -29.33 -12.19
N GLY A 327 -8.53 -29.92 -12.15
CA GLY A 327 -9.45 -29.82 -11.02
C GLY A 327 -10.12 -28.44 -10.83
N LEU A 328 -9.95 -27.53 -11.80
CA LEU A 328 -10.66 -26.25 -11.86
C LEU A 328 -12.15 -26.45 -12.16
N PRO A 329 -13.04 -25.54 -11.71
CA PRO A 329 -14.46 -25.58 -12.08
C PRO A 329 -14.66 -25.33 -13.57
N GLY A 330 -15.84 -25.65 -14.11
CA GLY A 330 -16.15 -25.41 -15.53
C GLY A 330 -16.41 -23.93 -15.89
N THR A 331 -16.55 -23.05 -14.91
CA THR A 331 -16.87 -21.63 -15.10
C THR A 331 -16.17 -20.79 -14.01
N GLY A 332 -15.98 -19.50 -14.28
CA GLY A 332 -15.50 -18.53 -13.30
C GLY A 332 -14.26 -17.79 -13.78
N ARG A 333 -14.05 -16.62 -13.16
CA ARG A 333 -12.87 -15.79 -13.41
C ARG A 333 -11.64 -16.44 -12.78
N VAL A 334 -10.53 -16.45 -13.50
CA VAL A 334 -9.27 -17.02 -13.06
C VAL A 334 -8.14 -16.02 -13.19
N GLU A 335 -7.29 -15.98 -12.17
CA GLU A 335 -5.98 -15.33 -12.19
C GLU A 335 -4.89 -16.41 -12.26
N ILE A 336 -3.96 -16.27 -13.20
CA ILE A 336 -2.87 -17.22 -13.45
C ILE A 336 -1.55 -16.52 -13.15
N THR A 337 -0.87 -16.94 -12.09
CA THR A 337 0.46 -16.44 -11.74
C THR A 337 1.51 -17.47 -12.15
N THR A 338 2.69 -16.99 -12.55
CA THR A 338 3.84 -17.83 -12.88
C THR A 338 5.06 -17.29 -12.16
N ALA A 339 5.51 -18.00 -11.13
CA ALA A 339 6.64 -17.61 -10.29
C ALA A 339 7.81 -18.58 -10.46
N SER A 340 9.05 -18.10 -10.32
CA SER A 340 10.23 -18.96 -10.33
C SER A 340 10.16 -19.94 -9.16
N ALA A 341 10.84 -21.10 -9.27
CA ALA A 341 10.79 -22.13 -8.24
C ALA A 341 11.27 -21.65 -6.85
N ASP A 342 12.15 -20.65 -6.80
CA ASP A 342 12.61 -19.98 -5.58
C ASP A 342 11.68 -18.84 -5.10
N GLY A 343 10.64 -18.51 -5.87
CA GLY A 343 9.69 -17.44 -5.59
C GLY A 343 10.21 -16.02 -5.83
N ALA A 344 11.46 -15.84 -6.28
CA ALA A 344 12.08 -14.52 -6.42
C ALA A 344 11.56 -13.72 -7.62
N GLN A 345 11.13 -14.41 -8.69
CA GLN A 345 10.66 -13.79 -9.93
C GLN A 345 9.20 -14.12 -10.21
N ARG A 346 8.49 -13.21 -10.86
CA ARG A 346 7.15 -13.42 -11.41
C ARG A 346 7.06 -12.94 -12.85
N LEU A 347 6.49 -13.75 -13.74
CA LEU A 347 6.12 -13.36 -15.11
C LEU A 347 4.76 -12.66 -15.12
N ALA A 348 4.41 -12.01 -16.23
CA ALA A 348 3.12 -11.33 -16.36
C ALA A 348 1.94 -12.26 -15.99
N THR A 349 1.14 -11.84 -15.03
CA THR A 349 -0.06 -12.52 -14.56
C THR A 349 -1.12 -12.44 -15.64
N LEU A 350 -1.79 -13.56 -15.92
CA LEU A 350 -2.93 -13.60 -16.83
C LEU A 350 -4.24 -13.58 -16.04
N ARG A 351 -5.26 -12.94 -16.60
CA ARG A 351 -6.65 -13.04 -16.14
C ARG A 351 -7.54 -13.48 -17.28
N GLY A 352 -8.59 -14.22 -16.95
CA GLY A 352 -9.52 -14.72 -17.93
C GLY A 352 -10.76 -15.34 -17.32
N ASP A 353 -11.62 -15.89 -18.17
CA ASP A 353 -12.83 -16.60 -17.76
C ASP A 353 -12.83 -18.02 -18.33
N LEU A 354 -13.05 -19.01 -17.45
CA LEU A 354 -13.01 -20.42 -17.80
C LEU A 354 -14.11 -20.84 -18.78
N ALA A 355 -15.28 -20.17 -18.78
CA ALA A 355 -16.34 -20.51 -19.72
C ALA A 355 -16.00 -20.03 -21.13
N SER A 356 -15.38 -18.86 -21.25
CA SER A 356 -14.92 -18.31 -22.54
C SER A 356 -13.61 -18.92 -23.05
N GLY A 357 -12.75 -19.42 -22.16
CA GLY A 357 -11.40 -19.89 -22.49
C GLY A 357 -10.44 -18.77 -22.91
N SER A 358 -10.80 -17.50 -22.71
CA SER A 358 -9.99 -16.34 -23.07
C SER A 358 -9.17 -15.86 -21.88
N PHE A 359 -7.86 -15.69 -22.09
CA PHE A 359 -6.91 -15.24 -21.08
C PHE A 359 -6.00 -14.15 -21.66
N SER A 360 -5.81 -13.07 -20.90
CA SER A 360 -4.98 -11.93 -21.29
C SER A 360 -4.17 -11.42 -20.11
N PRO A 361 -3.05 -10.69 -20.33
CA PRO A 361 -2.30 -10.06 -19.25
C PRO A 361 -3.19 -9.17 -18.35
N ALA A 362 -2.94 -9.21 -17.05
CA ALA A 362 -3.64 -8.44 -16.03
C ALA A 362 -3.15 -6.97 -16.01
N VAL A 363 -3.57 -6.20 -17.02
CA VAL A 363 -3.24 -4.78 -17.15
C VAL A 363 -4.28 -3.88 -16.49
N PRO A 364 -3.92 -2.63 -16.09
CA PRO A 364 -4.89 -1.67 -15.59
C PRO A 364 -5.99 -1.41 -16.62
N SER A 365 -7.24 -1.34 -16.16
CA SER A 365 -8.41 -0.97 -16.96
C SER A 365 -9.21 0.09 -16.20
N PRO A 366 -8.74 1.36 -16.17
CA PRO A 366 -9.35 2.40 -15.37
C PRO A 366 -10.82 2.62 -15.76
N ILE A 367 -11.67 2.92 -14.78
CA ILE A 367 -13.07 3.30 -15.04
C ILE A 367 -13.16 4.50 -15.98
N GLY A 368 -14.21 4.58 -16.82
CA GLY A 368 -14.27 5.49 -17.97
C GLY A 368 -13.92 6.97 -17.67
N ARG A 369 -14.46 7.56 -16.60
CA ARG A 369 -14.15 8.95 -16.22
C ARG A 369 -12.68 9.15 -15.83
N LEU A 370 -12.12 8.21 -15.09
CA LEU A 370 -10.72 8.23 -14.69
C LEU A 370 -9.80 7.97 -15.89
N SER A 371 -10.16 7.02 -16.77
CA SER A 371 -9.46 6.75 -18.02
C SER A 371 -9.34 8.01 -18.88
N GLY A 372 -10.42 8.79 -19.01
CA GLY A 372 -10.40 10.07 -19.71
C GLY A 372 -9.39 11.07 -19.14
N LYS A 373 -9.32 11.21 -17.81
CA LYS A 373 -8.33 12.08 -17.14
C LYS A 373 -6.90 11.58 -17.31
N LEU A 374 -6.67 10.28 -17.10
CA LEU A 374 -5.35 9.67 -17.26
C LEU A 374 -4.84 9.80 -18.70
N GLY A 375 -5.72 9.66 -19.69
CA GLY A 375 -5.40 9.76 -21.12
C GLY A 375 -5.07 11.18 -21.62
N GLN A 376 -5.44 12.23 -20.89
CA GLN A 376 -5.07 13.61 -21.23
C GLN A 376 -3.57 13.90 -21.00
N GLY A 377 -2.86 13.06 -20.24
CA GLY A 377 -1.41 13.14 -20.05
C GLY A 377 -0.93 14.21 -19.07
N GLY A 378 -1.76 15.18 -18.68
CA GLY A 378 -1.42 16.16 -17.64
C GLY A 378 -1.40 15.56 -16.23
N PRO A 379 -0.69 16.17 -15.27
CA PRO A 379 -0.69 15.73 -13.88
C PRO A 379 -2.07 15.90 -13.23
N LEU A 380 -2.43 14.97 -12.34
CA LEU A 380 -3.67 15.00 -11.59
C LEU A 380 -3.41 15.30 -10.11
N THR A 381 -4.33 16.03 -9.49
CA THR A 381 -4.37 16.17 -8.03
C THR A 381 -5.40 15.21 -7.42
N TRP A 382 -4.93 14.28 -6.60
CA TRP A 382 -5.72 13.30 -5.85
C TRP A 382 -5.94 13.80 -4.42
N LEU A 383 -7.17 14.22 -4.11
CA LEU A 383 -7.54 14.74 -2.81
C LEU A 383 -8.28 13.69 -1.98
N PHE A 384 -7.71 13.32 -0.83
CA PHE A 384 -8.33 12.44 0.15
C PHE A 384 -8.89 13.26 1.31
N MET A 385 -10.22 13.24 1.43
CA MET A 385 -10.99 13.86 2.51
C MET A 385 -11.60 12.79 3.43
N GLY A 386 -11.76 13.10 4.72
CA GLY A 386 -12.41 12.17 5.64
C GLY A 386 -12.16 12.45 7.11
N ASP A 387 -12.30 11.39 7.91
CA ASP A 387 -12.11 11.37 9.36
C ASP A 387 -10.75 10.76 9.79
N SER A 388 -10.69 10.22 11.02
CA SER A 388 -9.47 9.64 11.60
C SER A 388 -8.93 8.46 10.81
N ILE A 389 -9.79 7.70 10.14
CA ILE A 389 -9.36 6.51 9.41
C ILE A 389 -8.62 6.90 8.12
N THR A 390 -9.08 7.95 7.42
CA THR A 390 -8.35 8.50 6.25
C THR A 390 -7.14 9.33 6.67
N HIS A 391 -7.22 10.04 7.80
CA HIS A 391 -6.08 10.76 8.38
C HIS A 391 -4.94 9.77 8.71
N GLY A 392 -5.28 8.60 9.27
CA GLY A 392 -4.33 7.50 9.49
C GLY A 392 -3.36 7.73 10.65
N ALA A 393 -3.60 8.71 11.52
CA ALA A 393 -2.74 9.00 12.65
C ALA A 393 -2.75 7.85 13.70
N LEU A 394 -1.62 7.61 14.39
CA LEU A 394 -1.45 6.73 15.56
C LEU A 394 -1.56 5.22 15.31
N HIS A 395 -2.52 4.78 14.51
CA HIS A 395 -2.93 3.37 14.40
C HIS A 395 -2.13 2.59 13.36
N THR A 396 -1.48 3.27 12.42
CA THR A 396 -0.59 2.61 11.44
C THR A 396 0.82 2.37 11.98
N LYS A 397 1.17 2.92 13.16
CA LYS A 397 2.48 2.75 13.80
C LYS A 397 3.66 3.13 12.90
N GLY A 398 3.50 4.20 12.11
CA GLY A 398 4.53 4.72 11.22
C GLY A 398 4.47 4.17 9.78
N TYR A 399 3.50 3.32 9.48
CA TYR A 399 3.25 2.81 8.13
C TYR A 399 2.23 3.66 7.38
N ASP A 400 2.20 3.47 6.06
CA ASP A 400 1.35 4.21 5.16
C ASP A 400 -0.14 4.05 5.49
N ALA A 401 -0.84 5.17 5.52
CA ALA A 401 -2.30 5.21 5.38
C ALA A 401 -2.69 5.11 3.90
N VAL A 402 -3.98 4.89 3.59
CA VAL A 402 -4.45 4.76 2.19
C VAL A 402 -3.91 5.85 1.25
N PRO A 403 -3.94 7.16 1.58
CA PRO A 403 -3.43 8.18 0.68
C PRO A 403 -1.94 7.99 0.33
N GLN A 404 -1.12 7.56 1.29
CA GLN A 404 0.32 7.33 1.12
C GLN A 404 0.59 6.05 0.31
N VAL A 405 -0.21 4.99 0.51
CA VAL A 405 -0.15 3.79 -0.35
C VAL A 405 -0.51 4.15 -1.80
N VAL A 406 -1.56 4.95 -2.00
CA VAL A 406 -2.00 5.37 -3.34
C VAL A 406 -0.98 6.30 -4.00
N GLU A 407 -0.36 7.22 -3.24
CA GLU A 407 0.71 8.09 -3.75
C GLU A 407 1.85 7.28 -4.36
N LYS A 408 2.43 6.35 -3.58
CA LYS A 408 3.49 5.46 -4.08
C LYS A 408 3.03 4.64 -5.28
N TYR A 409 1.78 4.17 -5.30
CA TYR A 409 1.25 3.37 -6.40
C TYR A 409 1.11 4.18 -7.69
N VAL A 410 0.53 5.38 -7.60
CA VAL A 410 0.36 6.28 -8.74
C VAL A 410 1.71 6.70 -9.31
N HIS A 411 2.69 7.00 -8.45
CA HIS A 411 4.01 7.45 -8.90
C HIS A 411 4.83 6.35 -9.55
N GLU A 412 4.87 5.15 -8.96
CA GLU A 412 5.84 4.12 -9.36
C GLU A 412 5.22 3.00 -10.20
N VAL A 413 3.96 2.63 -9.93
CA VAL A 413 3.30 1.54 -10.68
C VAL A 413 2.59 2.10 -11.91
N LEU A 414 1.95 3.27 -11.79
CA LEU A 414 1.34 3.94 -12.94
C LEU A 414 2.31 4.90 -13.66
N GLY A 415 3.49 5.16 -13.10
CA GLY A 415 4.52 6.02 -13.70
C GLY A 415 4.16 7.51 -13.70
N ARG A 416 3.22 7.94 -12.86
CA ARG A 416 2.68 9.32 -12.85
C ARG A 416 3.31 10.18 -11.76
N GLN A 417 4.63 10.32 -11.79
CA GLN A 417 5.40 11.03 -10.77
C GLN A 417 5.03 12.51 -10.61
N ASP A 418 4.39 13.11 -11.63
CA ASP A 418 3.92 14.50 -11.56
C ASP A 418 2.57 14.67 -10.84
N ASP A 419 1.81 13.58 -10.65
CA ASP A 419 0.56 13.60 -9.89
C ASP A 419 0.83 13.97 -8.42
N VAL A 420 -0.11 14.68 -7.80
CA VAL A 420 0.00 15.14 -6.41
C VAL A 420 -1.06 14.44 -5.59
N VAL A 421 -0.70 13.89 -4.44
CA VAL A 421 -1.65 13.33 -3.48
C VAL A 421 -1.72 14.23 -2.24
N VAL A 422 -2.94 14.58 -1.83
CA VAL A 422 -3.20 15.48 -0.71
C VAL A 422 -4.16 14.80 0.28
N ASN A 423 -3.79 14.72 1.56
CA ASN A 423 -4.65 14.18 2.61
C ASN A 423 -5.18 15.29 3.54
N THR A 424 -6.40 15.75 3.30
CA THR A 424 -7.06 16.78 4.11
C THR A 424 -7.99 16.24 5.19
N ALA A 425 -8.00 14.92 5.41
CA ALA A 425 -8.84 14.28 6.42
C ALA A 425 -8.51 14.76 7.84
N VAL A 426 -9.50 14.84 8.73
CA VAL A 426 -9.30 15.35 10.10
C VAL A 426 -9.90 14.38 11.10
N SER A 427 -9.09 13.91 12.06
CA SER A 427 -9.56 12.97 13.08
C SER A 427 -10.73 13.53 13.87
N GLY A 428 -11.77 12.71 14.03
CA GLY A 428 -13.00 13.08 14.73
C GLY A 428 -14.00 13.90 13.89
N ALA A 429 -13.66 14.28 12.66
CA ALA A 429 -14.57 15.08 11.84
C ALA A 429 -15.86 14.33 11.49
N THR A 430 -16.94 15.10 11.42
CA THR A 430 -18.23 14.74 10.82
C THR A 430 -18.38 15.39 9.44
N THR A 431 -19.48 15.10 8.74
CA THR A 431 -19.87 15.86 7.53
C THR A 431 -20.12 17.34 7.82
N ALA A 432 -20.66 17.68 9.00
CA ALA A 432 -20.90 19.06 9.41
C ALA A 432 -19.59 19.83 9.62
N ASP A 433 -18.60 19.24 10.30
CA ASP A 433 -17.28 19.84 10.47
C ASP A 433 -16.57 20.06 9.14
N THR A 434 -16.73 19.08 8.23
CA THR A 434 -16.13 19.14 6.90
C THR A 434 -16.72 20.28 6.08
N LEU A 435 -18.03 20.49 6.12
CA LEU A 435 -18.67 21.65 5.48
C LEU A 435 -18.24 22.97 6.11
N ALA A 436 -18.13 23.03 7.44
CA ALA A 436 -17.68 24.23 8.15
C ALA A 436 -16.23 24.61 7.82
N GLN A 437 -15.41 23.65 7.38
CA GLN A 437 -14.01 23.82 7.01
C GLN A 437 -13.74 23.49 5.53
N ILE A 438 -14.75 23.64 4.67
CA ILE A 438 -14.65 23.21 3.26
C ILE A 438 -13.55 23.96 2.49
N GLY A 439 -13.29 25.22 2.85
CA GLY A 439 -12.22 26.03 2.26
C GLY A 439 -10.84 25.35 2.33
N PRO A 440 -10.27 25.18 3.55
CA PRO A 440 -8.99 24.53 3.72
C PRO A 440 -9.00 23.02 3.44
N ARG A 441 -10.16 22.34 3.39
CA ARG A 441 -10.23 20.89 3.12
C ARG A 441 -10.41 20.52 1.65
N LEU A 442 -10.95 21.42 0.83
CA LEU A 442 -11.28 21.20 -0.57
C LEU A 442 -10.90 22.38 -1.46
N GLU A 443 -11.39 23.59 -1.15
CA GLU A 443 -11.36 24.71 -2.11
C GLU A 443 -9.95 25.26 -2.37
N ASN A 444 -9.01 25.04 -1.45
CA ASN A 444 -7.60 25.39 -1.60
C ASN A 444 -6.83 24.51 -2.61
N TYR A 445 -7.40 23.38 -3.04
CA TYR A 445 -6.70 22.41 -3.89
C TYR A 445 -7.36 22.30 -5.27
N PRO A 446 -6.57 22.22 -6.35
CA PRO A 446 -7.09 21.98 -7.70
C PRO A 446 -7.38 20.49 -7.93
N ALA A 447 -8.28 19.91 -7.14
CA ALA A 447 -8.49 18.46 -7.14
C ALA A 447 -9.17 17.94 -8.42
N ASP A 448 -8.60 16.89 -9.01
CA ASP A 448 -9.11 16.14 -10.16
C ASP A 448 -9.83 14.87 -9.77
N VAL A 449 -9.35 14.24 -8.70
CA VAL A 449 -9.93 13.05 -8.11
C VAL A 449 -10.16 13.35 -6.64
N VAL A 450 -11.40 13.23 -6.16
CA VAL A 450 -11.75 13.48 -4.76
C VAL A 450 -12.28 12.20 -4.14
N SER A 451 -11.51 11.63 -3.21
CA SER A 451 -11.91 10.48 -2.39
C SER A 451 -12.40 10.95 -1.03
N LEU A 452 -13.66 10.70 -0.71
CA LEU A 452 -14.29 11.06 0.56
C LEU A 452 -14.69 9.81 1.35
N MET A 453 -14.15 9.68 2.57
CA MET A 453 -14.56 8.66 3.53
C MET A 453 -14.95 9.31 4.86
N ILE A 454 -16.25 9.41 5.12
CA ILE A 454 -16.81 10.14 6.27
C ILE A 454 -18.12 9.51 6.73
N GLY A 455 -18.40 9.50 8.03
CA GLY A 455 -19.65 8.94 8.57
C GLY A 455 -19.44 8.10 9.83
N THR A 456 -18.20 7.71 10.14
CA THR A 456 -17.88 6.96 11.36
C THR A 456 -18.15 7.77 12.63
N ASN A 457 -17.95 9.10 12.56
CA ASN A 457 -18.25 10.01 13.67
C ASN A 457 -19.68 10.51 13.60
N ASP A 458 -20.24 10.75 12.41
CA ASP A 458 -21.65 11.09 12.24
C ASP A 458 -22.56 10.01 12.86
N SER A 459 -22.16 8.73 12.79
CA SER A 459 -22.94 7.63 13.36
C SER A 459 -23.11 7.64 14.87
N VAL A 460 -22.29 8.41 15.60
CA VAL A 460 -22.38 8.57 17.05
C VAL A 460 -22.71 10.01 17.46
N ASP A 461 -22.91 10.89 16.49
CA ASP A 461 -23.22 12.30 16.72
C ASP A 461 -24.72 12.56 16.51
N ALA A 462 -25.38 13.01 17.57
CA ALA A 462 -26.80 13.33 17.55
C ALA A 462 -27.13 14.54 16.65
N ALA A 463 -26.15 15.38 16.31
CA ALA A 463 -26.33 16.52 15.41
C ALA A 463 -26.35 16.12 13.91
N THR A 464 -25.83 14.94 13.58
CA THR A 464 -25.72 14.44 12.20
C THR A 464 -26.46 13.11 11.98
N PRO A 465 -27.75 12.98 12.38
CA PRO A 465 -28.52 11.76 12.15
C PRO A 465 -28.65 11.46 10.64
N PRO A 466 -29.06 10.24 10.24
CA PRO A 466 -28.96 9.78 8.85
C PRO A 466 -29.51 10.73 7.78
N GLU A 467 -30.65 11.39 8.01
CA GLU A 467 -31.20 12.35 7.03
C GLU A 467 -30.39 13.65 6.95
N THR A 468 -29.88 14.16 8.08
CA THR A 468 -28.96 15.31 8.09
C THR A 468 -27.65 14.94 7.40
N TYR A 469 -27.09 13.77 7.72
CA TYR A 469 -25.90 13.26 7.05
C TYR A 469 -26.08 13.15 5.53
N ARG A 470 -27.22 12.62 5.05
CA ARG A 470 -27.52 12.54 3.61
C ARG A 470 -27.49 13.92 2.96
N LYS A 471 -28.11 14.93 3.59
CA LYS A 471 -28.11 16.32 3.09
C LYS A 471 -26.71 16.91 3.10
N SER A 472 -25.96 16.74 4.19
CA SER A 472 -24.58 17.24 4.30
C SER A 472 -23.65 16.60 3.28
N LEU A 473 -23.77 15.27 3.08
CA LEU A 473 -22.96 14.56 2.09
C LEU A 473 -23.27 15.03 0.67
N ARG A 474 -24.55 15.25 0.31
CA ARG A 474 -24.91 15.88 -0.97
C ARG A 474 -24.31 17.28 -1.12
N ALA A 475 -24.37 18.10 -0.07
CA ALA A 475 -23.78 19.43 -0.11
C ALA A 475 -22.25 19.39 -0.32
N ILE A 476 -21.54 18.41 0.26
CA ILE A 476 -20.10 18.22 0.00
C ILE A 476 -19.87 17.84 -1.48
N ILE A 477 -20.66 16.91 -2.02
CA ILE A 477 -20.58 16.50 -3.43
C ILE A 477 -20.83 17.69 -4.37
N GLU A 478 -21.81 18.53 -4.06
CA GLU A 478 -22.10 19.76 -4.81
C GLU A 478 -20.94 20.76 -4.75
N ARG A 479 -20.29 20.91 -3.59
CA ARG A 479 -19.08 21.74 -3.45
C ARG A 479 -17.93 21.23 -4.30
N ILE A 480 -17.73 19.91 -4.38
CA ILE A 480 -16.72 19.31 -5.24
C ILE A 480 -17.01 19.63 -6.71
N ARG A 481 -18.25 19.42 -7.16
CA ARG A 481 -18.67 19.72 -8.54
C ARG A 481 -18.56 21.21 -8.88
N ALA A 482 -18.91 22.09 -7.95
CA ALA A 482 -18.79 23.53 -8.14
C ALA A 482 -17.31 23.96 -8.27
N LYS A 483 -16.40 23.29 -7.56
CA LYS A 483 -14.96 23.53 -7.65
C LYS A 483 -14.36 22.99 -8.95
N ASN A 484 -14.74 21.78 -9.34
CA ASN A 484 -14.30 21.14 -10.58
C ASN A 484 -15.43 20.23 -11.13
N PRO A 485 -16.16 20.65 -12.17
CA PRO A 485 -17.25 19.87 -12.76
C PRO A 485 -16.80 18.52 -13.32
N ASP A 486 -15.53 18.41 -13.71
CA ASP A 486 -14.94 17.20 -14.28
C ASP A 486 -14.30 16.29 -13.22
N ALA A 487 -14.39 16.64 -11.92
CA ALA A 487 -13.80 15.83 -10.86
C ALA A 487 -14.37 14.40 -10.83
N VAL A 488 -13.49 13.42 -10.66
CA VAL A 488 -13.88 12.04 -10.35
C VAL A 488 -14.15 11.97 -8.85
N ILE A 489 -15.41 11.75 -8.47
CA ILE A 489 -15.84 11.73 -7.07
C ILE A 489 -15.99 10.28 -6.59
N ILE A 490 -15.26 9.93 -5.54
CA ILE A 490 -15.22 8.59 -4.98
C ILE A 490 -15.72 8.66 -3.53
N LEU A 491 -16.82 7.98 -3.24
CA LEU A 491 -17.30 7.76 -1.89
C LEU A 491 -16.76 6.43 -1.39
N ARG A 492 -16.04 6.45 -0.28
CA ARG A 492 -15.59 5.25 0.43
C ARG A 492 -16.46 5.06 1.66
N THR A 493 -17.05 3.89 1.82
CA THR A 493 -17.86 3.59 3.01
C THR A 493 -16.99 3.49 4.26
N PRO A 494 -17.49 3.75 5.48
CA PRO A 494 -16.75 3.41 6.71
C PRO A 494 -16.32 1.93 6.78
N THR A 495 -15.33 1.60 7.62
CA THR A 495 -14.97 0.19 7.91
C THR A 495 -15.81 -0.38 9.06
N PRO A 496 -15.98 -1.71 9.15
CA PRO A 496 -16.54 -2.32 10.35
C PRO A 496 -15.58 -2.20 11.55
N GLY A 497 -16.13 -2.33 12.76
CA GLY A 497 -15.42 -2.21 14.03
C GLY A 497 -16.41 -2.14 15.19
N CYS A 498 -16.04 -1.51 16.31
CA CYS A 498 -16.90 -1.35 17.48
C CYS A 498 -18.17 -0.52 17.22
N ARG A 499 -18.25 0.18 16.08
CA ARG A 499 -19.40 0.99 15.64
C ARG A 499 -20.18 0.37 14.48
N SER A 500 -19.94 -0.90 14.09
CA SER A 500 -20.53 -1.51 12.89
C SER A 500 -22.05 -1.31 12.76
N GLU A 501 -22.82 -1.57 13.82
CA GLU A 501 -24.29 -1.40 13.77
C GLU A 501 -24.73 0.06 13.55
N LEU A 502 -23.99 1.01 14.12
CA LEU A 502 -24.31 2.43 14.03
C LEU A 502 -23.98 3.00 12.65
N VAL A 503 -22.93 2.50 11.98
CA VAL A 503 -22.54 3.01 10.65
C VAL A 503 -23.39 2.44 9.50
N LYS A 504 -24.09 1.30 9.69
CA LYS A 504 -24.91 0.66 8.64
C LYS A 504 -25.88 1.61 7.92
N PRO A 505 -26.66 2.48 8.60
CA PRO A 505 -27.52 3.46 7.93
C PRO A 505 -26.76 4.45 7.04
N TYR A 506 -25.56 4.86 7.45
CA TYR A 506 -24.72 5.81 6.73
C TYR A 506 -24.08 5.17 5.49
N VAL A 507 -23.62 3.91 5.62
CA VAL A 507 -23.18 3.07 4.50
C VAL A 507 -24.30 2.92 3.46
N ALA A 508 -25.53 2.64 3.92
CA ALA A 508 -26.69 2.51 3.04
C ALA A 508 -27.01 3.82 2.28
N ILE A 509 -26.82 4.98 2.93
CA ILE A 509 -26.96 6.28 2.29
C ILE A 509 -25.92 6.47 1.19
N MET A 510 -24.64 6.22 1.45
CA MET A 510 -23.59 6.35 0.42
C MET A 510 -23.87 5.46 -0.80
N LYS A 511 -24.24 4.19 -0.57
CA LYS A 511 -24.59 3.25 -1.64
C LYS A 511 -25.80 3.72 -2.44
N ARG A 512 -26.82 4.27 -1.76
CA ARG A 512 -27.99 4.85 -2.43
C ARG A 512 -27.63 6.06 -3.28
N LEU A 513 -26.78 6.95 -2.77
CA LEU A 513 -26.31 8.10 -3.56
C LEU A 513 -25.55 7.66 -4.81
N GLY A 514 -24.67 6.66 -4.69
CA GLY A 514 -23.98 6.09 -5.85
C GLY A 514 -24.91 5.43 -6.87
N ALA A 515 -25.98 4.78 -6.41
CA ALA A 515 -26.98 4.19 -7.30
C ALA A 515 -27.92 5.24 -7.95
N GLU A 516 -28.09 6.40 -7.32
CA GLU A 516 -28.89 7.53 -7.83
C GLU A 516 -28.10 8.43 -8.82
N ASP A 517 -26.77 8.32 -8.84
CA ASP A 517 -25.88 9.26 -9.54
C ASP A 517 -24.67 8.55 -10.17
N ASP A 518 -24.74 8.28 -11.48
CA ASP A 518 -23.67 7.66 -12.28
C ASP A 518 -22.37 8.51 -12.35
N GLY A 519 -22.36 9.69 -11.74
CA GLY A 519 -21.18 10.52 -11.51
C GLY A 519 -20.37 10.15 -10.27
N LEU A 520 -20.87 9.25 -9.43
CA LEU A 520 -20.22 8.84 -8.19
C LEU A 520 -19.69 7.42 -8.30
N VAL A 521 -18.45 7.22 -7.86
CA VAL A 521 -17.89 5.89 -7.63
C VAL A 521 -18.06 5.55 -6.16
N VAL A 522 -18.64 4.39 -5.84
CA VAL A 522 -18.74 3.91 -4.46
C VAL A 522 -17.81 2.73 -4.24
N VAL A 523 -16.85 2.90 -3.34
CA VAL A 523 -15.97 1.84 -2.85
C VAL A 523 -16.58 1.30 -1.55
N ASP A 524 -17.31 0.18 -1.65
CA ASP A 524 -18.00 -0.47 -0.53
C ASP A 524 -17.05 -1.36 0.28
N GLN A 525 -16.15 -0.72 1.01
CA GLN A 525 -15.23 -1.39 1.92
C GLN A 525 -15.93 -1.97 3.17
N PHE A 526 -17.11 -1.45 3.56
CA PHE A 526 -17.84 -1.94 4.73
C PHE A 526 -18.29 -3.38 4.51
N THR A 527 -19.05 -3.62 3.43
CA THR A 527 -19.62 -4.95 3.17
C THR A 527 -18.52 -6.00 2.99
N ARG A 528 -17.47 -5.67 2.22
CA ARG A 528 -16.34 -6.60 1.97
C ARG A 528 -15.61 -7.03 3.23
N TRP A 529 -15.37 -6.07 4.12
CA TRP A 529 -14.65 -6.34 5.36
C TRP A 529 -15.57 -7.04 6.37
N GLN A 530 -16.84 -6.64 6.44
CA GLN A 530 -17.85 -7.24 7.32
C GLN A 530 -18.06 -8.73 7.01
N GLU A 531 -18.14 -9.12 5.74
CA GLU A 531 -18.22 -10.55 5.33
C GLU A 531 -17.06 -11.38 5.91
N SER A 532 -15.85 -10.80 5.92
CA SER A 532 -14.65 -11.47 6.44
C SER A 532 -14.69 -11.52 7.98
N ALA A 533 -15.09 -10.43 8.62
CA ALA A 533 -15.18 -10.31 10.07
C ALA A 533 -16.31 -11.19 10.68
N GLU A 534 -17.40 -11.44 9.97
CA GLU A 534 -18.46 -12.36 10.42
C GLU A 534 -17.96 -13.80 10.50
N SER A 535 -17.11 -14.20 9.55
CA SER A 535 -16.49 -15.52 9.53
C SER A 535 -15.36 -15.63 10.55
N TYR A 536 -14.59 -14.55 10.72
CA TYR A 536 -13.42 -14.49 11.59
C TYR A 536 -13.37 -13.15 12.36
N PRO A 537 -14.11 -13.03 13.48
CA PRO A 537 -14.17 -11.78 14.26
C PRO A 537 -12.80 -11.25 14.71
N TRP A 538 -11.85 -12.16 14.92
CA TRP A 538 -10.46 -11.82 15.26
C TRP A 538 -9.71 -11.04 14.17
N LEU A 539 -10.24 -10.95 12.95
CA LEU A 539 -9.70 -10.03 11.94
C LEU A 539 -9.81 -8.56 12.33
N ILE A 540 -10.84 -8.21 13.13
CA ILE A 540 -11.11 -6.82 13.53
C ILE A 540 -11.13 -6.60 15.05
N SER A 541 -11.19 -7.66 15.86
CA SER A 541 -11.20 -7.57 17.32
C SER A 541 -10.67 -8.85 17.95
N ASP A 542 -9.64 -8.79 18.80
CA ASP A 542 -9.21 -9.96 19.57
C ASP A 542 -10.30 -10.33 20.61
N PRO A 543 -10.91 -11.53 20.55
CA PRO A 543 -11.99 -11.92 21.46
C PRO A 543 -11.56 -12.05 22.92
N ALA A 544 -10.26 -12.23 23.18
CA ALA A 544 -9.71 -12.32 24.53
C ALA A 544 -9.31 -10.96 25.10
N ASP A 545 -9.06 -9.96 24.23
CA ASP A 545 -8.61 -8.63 24.61
C ASP A 545 -8.90 -7.63 23.48
N ALA A 546 -10.02 -6.89 23.58
CA ALA A 546 -10.46 -6.00 22.50
C ALA A 546 -9.45 -4.89 22.13
N ASP A 547 -8.44 -4.67 22.98
CA ASP A 547 -7.37 -3.70 22.75
C ASP A 547 -6.14 -4.30 22.02
N LYS A 548 -6.07 -5.63 21.82
CA LYS A 548 -4.97 -6.35 21.13
C LYS A 548 -5.17 -6.53 19.62
N VAL A 549 -5.60 -5.50 18.90
CA VAL A 549 -5.86 -5.66 17.45
C VAL A 549 -4.72 -5.25 16.54
N ASP A 550 -3.68 -4.60 17.07
CA ASP A 550 -2.58 -3.86 16.41
C ASP A 550 -1.84 -4.55 15.24
N GLN A 551 -2.14 -5.81 14.93
CA GLN A 551 -1.34 -6.66 14.05
C GLN A 551 -2.15 -7.56 13.11
N ILE A 552 -3.48 -7.42 13.04
CA ILE A 552 -4.30 -8.21 12.09
C ILE A 552 -4.79 -7.31 10.96
N LEU A 553 -5.90 -6.59 11.13
CA LEU A 553 -6.29 -5.52 10.21
C LEU A 553 -6.54 -4.18 10.92
N MET A 554 -6.72 -4.17 12.24
CA MET A 554 -7.05 -2.97 13.00
C MET A 554 -5.87 -2.54 13.90
N GLY A 555 -5.83 -1.29 14.33
CA GLY A 555 -4.90 -0.73 15.32
C GLY A 555 -5.56 -0.54 16.68
N ASP A 556 -6.87 -0.27 16.69
CA ASP A 556 -7.77 -0.45 17.83
C ASP A 556 -9.12 -0.99 17.33
N ASN A 557 -10.11 -1.20 18.19
CA ASN A 557 -11.40 -1.74 17.74
C ASN A 557 -12.20 -0.84 16.76
N LEU A 558 -11.67 0.32 16.34
CA LEU A 558 -12.31 1.26 15.41
C LEU A 558 -11.44 1.58 14.18
N HIS A 559 -10.14 1.75 14.37
CA HIS A 559 -9.21 2.32 13.40
C HIS A 559 -8.36 1.21 12.75
N PRO A 560 -8.39 1.08 11.42
CA PRO A 560 -7.48 0.22 10.66
C PRO A 560 -6.00 0.44 10.98
N GLY A 561 -5.28 -0.65 11.21
CA GLY A 561 -3.82 -0.68 11.33
C GLY A 561 -3.15 -0.70 9.96
N PHE A 562 -1.84 -0.90 9.90
CA PHE A 562 -1.07 -0.89 8.64
C PHE A 562 -1.57 -1.93 7.61
N ASN A 563 -1.90 -3.14 8.05
CA ASN A 563 -2.48 -4.17 7.17
C ASN A 563 -3.89 -3.79 6.67
N GLY A 564 -4.74 -3.22 7.54
CA GLY A 564 -6.07 -2.76 7.15
C GLY A 564 -6.04 -1.57 6.19
N GLN A 565 -5.11 -0.62 6.38
CA GLN A 565 -4.91 0.50 5.46
C GLN A 565 -4.48 0.02 4.07
N ARG A 566 -3.54 -0.95 4.00
CA ARG A 566 -3.15 -1.57 2.73
C ARG A 566 -4.30 -2.34 2.07
N TYR A 567 -5.10 -3.07 2.86
CA TYR A 567 -6.29 -3.73 2.36
C TYR A 567 -7.29 -2.73 1.76
N MET A 568 -7.59 -1.62 2.45
CA MET A 568 -8.43 -0.55 1.91
C MET A 568 -7.85 0.10 0.66
N ALA A 569 -6.54 0.31 0.59
CA ALA A 569 -5.90 0.88 -0.60
C ALA A 569 -6.05 -0.05 -1.80
N ARG A 570 -5.94 -1.36 -1.59
CA ARG A 570 -6.21 -2.36 -2.64
C ARG A 570 -7.67 -2.32 -3.10
N LEU A 571 -8.64 -2.26 -2.18
CA LEU A 571 -10.07 -2.12 -2.54
C LEU A 571 -10.29 -0.85 -3.37
N PHE A 572 -9.68 0.26 -2.96
CA PHE A 572 -9.73 1.53 -3.68
C PHE A 572 -9.16 1.41 -5.11
N LEU A 573 -7.93 0.89 -5.25
CA LEU A 573 -7.28 0.73 -6.56
C LEU A 573 -8.03 -0.26 -7.47
N SER A 574 -8.58 -1.33 -6.89
CA SER A 574 -9.35 -2.34 -7.62
C SER A 574 -10.67 -1.76 -8.14
N ALA A 575 -11.42 -1.03 -7.30
CA ALA A 575 -12.67 -0.39 -7.68
C ALA A 575 -12.49 0.68 -8.77
N LEU A 576 -11.31 1.29 -8.85
CA LEU A 576 -10.97 2.23 -9.92
C LEU A 576 -10.41 1.58 -11.19
N GLY A 577 -10.19 0.26 -11.17
CA GLY A 577 -9.58 -0.48 -12.28
C GLY A 577 -8.08 -0.21 -12.45
N LEU A 578 -7.41 0.30 -11.41
CA LEU A 578 -5.98 0.61 -11.42
C LEU A 578 -5.11 -0.56 -10.92
N TRP A 579 -5.67 -1.45 -10.10
CA TRP A 579 -4.92 -2.51 -9.46
C TRP A 579 -4.36 -3.53 -10.46
N THR A 580 -3.05 -3.77 -10.35
CA THR A 580 -2.32 -4.83 -11.03
C THR A 580 -1.54 -5.69 -10.03
N PRO A 581 -1.45 -7.00 -10.24
CA PRO A 581 -0.78 -7.93 -9.31
C PRO A 581 0.75 -8.03 -9.48
N ASP A 582 1.30 -7.48 -10.57
CA ASP A 582 2.70 -7.67 -10.96
C ASP A 582 3.59 -6.47 -10.62
N ASN A 583 3.70 -6.17 -9.34
CA ASN A 583 4.60 -5.15 -8.81
C ASN A 583 4.88 -5.42 -7.33
N GLU A 584 5.98 -4.89 -6.82
CA GLU A 584 6.39 -5.12 -5.43
C GLU A 584 5.37 -4.56 -4.42
N GLN A 585 4.70 -3.45 -4.75
CA GLN A 585 3.70 -2.84 -3.87
C GLN A 585 2.48 -3.75 -3.70
N ALA A 586 2.05 -4.45 -4.75
CA ALA A 586 0.95 -5.40 -4.72
C ALA A 586 1.33 -6.70 -4.01
N ALA A 587 2.60 -7.09 -4.09
CA ALA A 587 3.12 -8.31 -3.49
C ALA A 587 3.45 -8.16 -1.99
N LEU A 588 3.70 -6.93 -1.52
CA LEU A 588 4.03 -6.66 -0.12
C LEU A 588 2.87 -7.01 0.83
N GLN A 589 3.16 -7.91 1.76
CA GLN A 589 2.32 -8.27 2.89
C GLN A 589 3.20 -8.32 4.13
N TYR A 590 2.65 -7.92 5.28
CA TYR A 590 3.33 -8.07 6.56
C TYR A 590 2.80 -9.29 7.28
N GLU A 591 3.67 -9.97 8.04
CA GLU A 591 3.23 -11.09 8.86
C GLU A 591 2.17 -10.59 9.87
N PRO A 592 0.94 -11.13 9.83
CA PRO A 592 -0.02 -10.85 10.89
C PRO A 592 0.47 -11.56 12.17
N ALA A 593 0.24 -10.99 13.35
CA ALA A 593 0.47 -11.73 14.61
C ALA A 593 -0.62 -12.76 14.85
N ILE A 594 -0.60 -13.79 14.02
CA ILE A 594 -1.35 -15.02 14.20
C ILE A 594 -0.56 -15.89 15.19
N SER A 595 -1.23 -16.37 16.23
CA SER A 595 -0.62 -17.28 17.21
C SER A 595 0.04 -18.48 16.51
N ALA A 596 1.31 -18.74 16.83
CA ALA A 596 2.02 -19.97 16.41
C ALA A 596 1.41 -21.25 17.00
N ALA A 597 0.41 -21.14 17.89
CA ALA A 597 -0.29 -22.27 18.46
C ALA A 597 -0.97 -23.08 17.35
N ARG A 598 -0.54 -24.34 17.22
CA ARG A 598 -1.19 -25.34 16.36
C ARG A 598 -2.11 -26.18 17.23
N ALA A 599 -3.36 -26.33 16.83
CA ALA A 599 -4.25 -27.31 17.45
C ALA A 599 -3.83 -28.74 17.08
N ALA A 600 -4.27 -29.74 17.85
CA ALA A 600 -4.06 -31.15 17.51
C ALA A 600 -4.58 -31.45 16.09
N ALA A 601 -3.76 -32.11 15.28
CA ALA A 601 -4.04 -32.36 13.88
C ALA A 601 -5.23 -33.32 13.70
N PRO A 602 -6.31 -32.93 13.00
CA PRO A 602 -7.35 -33.88 12.62
C PRO A 602 -6.75 -34.93 11.69
N GLY A 603 -6.91 -36.22 12.03
CA GLY A 603 -6.49 -37.33 11.19
C GLY A 603 -7.47 -37.54 10.05
N ILE A 604 -7.35 -36.75 8.98
CA ILE A 604 -8.13 -36.94 7.74
C ILE A 604 -7.78 -38.28 7.09
N THR A 605 -8.70 -38.80 6.27
CA THR A 605 -8.40 -39.93 5.39
C THR A 605 -8.61 -39.53 3.94
N THR A 606 -8.00 -40.26 3.01
CA THR A 606 -8.15 -40.00 1.58
C THR A 606 -8.31 -41.34 0.87
N SER A 607 -9.19 -41.35 -0.13
CA SER A 607 -9.43 -42.50 -1.00
C SER A 607 -9.38 -42.08 -2.47
N ALA A 608 -9.04 -43.00 -3.35
CA ALA A 608 -9.01 -42.79 -4.79
C ALA A 608 -10.01 -43.74 -5.47
N ALA A 609 -10.82 -43.22 -6.40
CA ALA A 609 -11.81 -44.00 -7.14
C ALA A 609 -11.37 -44.25 -8.59
N ALA A 610 -11.67 -45.44 -9.13
CA ALA A 610 -11.45 -45.77 -10.54
C ALA A 610 -12.42 -44.96 -11.44
N PRO A 611 -11.97 -44.38 -12.57
CA PRO A 611 -10.73 -44.67 -13.31
C PRO A 611 -9.45 -43.99 -12.81
N GLY A 612 -9.42 -43.40 -11.61
CA GLY A 612 -8.17 -42.97 -10.97
C GLY A 612 -7.79 -41.53 -11.19
N THR A 613 -8.77 -40.69 -11.46
CA THR A 613 -8.65 -39.23 -11.60
C THR A 613 -9.49 -38.53 -10.55
N THR A 614 -9.98 -39.28 -9.55
CA THR A 614 -10.86 -38.81 -8.51
C THR A 614 -10.29 -39.16 -7.15
N ALA A 615 -10.18 -38.17 -6.27
CA ALA A 615 -9.78 -38.35 -4.88
C ALA A 615 -10.86 -37.78 -3.95
N THR A 616 -11.21 -38.53 -2.91
CA THR A 616 -12.15 -38.09 -1.88
C THR A 616 -11.42 -37.97 -0.55
N VAL A 617 -11.52 -36.80 0.07
CA VAL A 617 -10.91 -36.50 1.38
C VAL A 617 -12.02 -36.45 2.44
N ASP A 618 -11.91 -37.30 3.46
CA ASP A 618 -12.80 -37.31 4.62
C ASP A 618 -12.44 -36.17 5.58
N LEU A 619 -13.41 -35.31 5.85
CA LEU A 619 -13.31 -34.15 6.73
C LEU A 619 -14.11 -34.31 8.02
N GLN A 620 -14.78 -35.44 8.27
CA GLN A 620 -15.42 -35.71 9.58
C GLN A 620 -14.49 -35.48 10.79
N PRO A 621 -13.16 -35.69 10.73
CA PRO A 621 -12.27 -35.33 11.82
C PRO A 621 -12.30 -33.84 12.22
N PHE A 622 -12.60 -32.93 11.29
CA PHE A 622 -12.77 -31.49 11.56
C PHE A 622 -14.10 -31.16 12.24
N THR A 623 -15.08 -32.07 12.26
CA THR A 623 -16.35 -31.87 12.98
C THR A 623 -16.29 -32.33 14.43
N ARG A 624 -15.16 -32.90 14.88
CA ARG A 624 -14.97 -33.39 16.25
C ARG A 624 -14.73 -32.21 17.21
N PRO A 625 -15.20 -32.30 18.47
CA PRO A 625 -15.01 -31.23 19.46
C PRO A 625 -13.55 -30.74 19.64
N GLN A 626 -12.57 -31.63 19.40
CA GLN A 626 -11.14 -31.34 19.55
C GLN A 626 -10.60 -30.32 18.54
N ALA A 627 -11.21 -30.19 17.36
CA ALA A 627 -10.85 -29.16 16.37
C ALA A 627 -11.24 -27.74 16.86
N GLY A 628 -12.26 -27.66 17.72
CA GLY A 628 -12.93 -26.42 18.10
C GLY A 628 -13.84 -25.88 16.99
N ALA A 629 -14.45 -24.72 17.21
CA ALA A 629 -15.20 -24.03 16.15
C ALA A 629 -14.23 -23.51 15.09
N ILE A 630 -14.38 -24.00 13.85
CA ILE A 630 -13.54 -23.67 12.70
C ILE A 630 -14.38 -22.99 11.61
N GLY A 631 -13.72 -22.15 10.81
CA GLY A 631 -14.29 -21.60 9.58
C GLY A 631 -14.06 -22.53 8.40
N ASP A 632 -14.02 -21.94 7.21
CA ASP A 632 -13.79 -22.64 5.95
C ASP A 632 -12.50 -23.49 5.96
N ILE A 633 -12.54 -24.63 5.27
CA ILE A 633 -11.49 -25.64 5.22
C ILE A 633 -10.87 -25.62 3.82
N ALA A 634 -9.59 -25.23 3.74
CA ALA A 634 -8.77 -25.35 2.54
C ALA A 634 -8.19 -26.76 2.47
N VAL A 635 -8.73 -27.59 1.58
CA VAL A 635 -8.25 -28.95 1.32
C VAL A 635 -7.35 -28.93 0.10
N THR A 636 -6.15 -29.49 0.20
CA THR A 636 -5.19 -29.61 -0.89
C THR A 636 -4.92 -31.08 -1.17
N VAL A 637 -5.01 -31.48 -2.44
CA VAL A 637 -4.60 -32.79 -2.95
C VAL A 637 -3.44 -32.60 -3.93
N SER A 638 -2.39 -33.40 -3.80
CA SER A 638 -1.23 -33.41 -4.70
C SER A 638 -0.84 -34.82 -5.12
N GLY A 639 -0.16 -34.93 -6.24
CA GLY A 639 0.54 -36.15 -6.63
C GLY A 639 1.87 -36.22 -5.89
N LYS A 640 2.12 -37.34 -5.19
CA LYS A 640 3.37 -37.53 -4.45
C LYS A 640 4.57 -37.42 -5.40
N ASP A 641 5.44 -36.44 -5.16
CA ASP A 641 6.66 -36.16 -5.94
C ASP A 641 6.42 -35.70 -7.40
N GLU A 642 5.17 -35.36 -7.78
CA GLU A 642 4.82 -35.02 -9.17
C GLU A 642 4.73 -33.51 -9.47
N GLY A 643 4.96 -32.67 -8.46
CA GLY A 643 5.09 -31.22 -8.64
C GLY A 643 3.80 -30.48 -9.04
N TRP A 644 2.63 -31.09 -8.84
CA TRP A 644 1.31 -30.50 -9.03
C TRP A 644 0.46 -30.58 -7.76
N SER A 645 -0.49 -29.65 -7.59
CA SER A 645 -1.50 -29.71 -6.52
C SER A 645 -2.80 -29.01 -6.92
N VAL A 646 -3.90 -29.44 -6.32
CA VAL A 646 -5.22 -28.80 -6.44
C VAL A 646 -5.74 -28.55 -5.03
N ALA A 647 -6.09 -27.31 -4.72
CA ALA A 647 -6.73 -26.93 -3.49
C ALA A 647 -8.17 -26.43 -3.72
N ARG A 648 -9.09 -26.84 -2.85
CA ARG A 648 -10.48 -26.39 -2.81
C ARG A 648 -10.81 -25.92 -1.40
N VAL A 649 -11.44 -24.76 -1.30
CA VAL A 649 -11.91 -24.22 -0.03
C VAL A 649 -13.40 -24.53 0.09
N VAL A 650 -13.76 -25.28 1.12
CA VAL A 650 -15.14 -25.70 1.38
C VAL A 650 -15.65 -25.16 2.72
N PRO A 651 -16.97 -24.95 2.87
CA PRO A 651 -17.53 -24.54 4.15
C PRO A 651 -17.24 -25.53 5.28
N ALA A 652 -17.14 -25.01 6.51
CA ALA A 652 -17.09 -25.85 7.71
C ALA A 652 -18.28 -26.84 7.79
N GLY A 653 -18.09 -27.97 8.45
CA GLY A 653 -19.14 -28.99 8.64
C GLY A 653 -19.37 -29.91 7.43
N ARG A 654 -18.66 -29.71 6.32
CA ARG A 654 -18.63 -30.68 5.22
C ARG A 654 -18.02 -32.00 5.69
N ALA A 655 -18.70 -33.11 5.41
CA ALA A 655 -18.22 -34.44 5.75
C ALA A 655 -17.06 -34.90 4.86
N GLU A 656 -17.06 -34.52 3.59
CA GLU A 656 -16.04 -34.89 2.61
C GLU A 656 -15.90 -33.85 1.50
N VAL A 657 -14.79 -33.94 0.77
CA VAL A 657 -14.55 -33.17 -0.47
C VAL A 657 -14.07 -34.10 -1.56
N VAL A 658 -14.70 -34.01 -2.72
CA VAL A 658 -14.35 -34.77 -3.92
C VAL A 658 -13.58 -33.86 -4.89
N PHE A 659 -12.44 -34.36 -5.34
CA PHE A 659 -11.62 -33.80 -6.40
C PHE A 659 -11.75 -34.68 -7.63
N GLU A 660 -12.11 -34.10 -8.77
CA GLU A 660 -12.30 -34.81 -10.04
C GLU A 660 -11.36 -34.25 -11.11
N GLY A 661 -11.07 -35.06 -12.12
CA GLY A 661 -10.20 -34.66 -13.23
C GLY A 661 -8.74 -34.46 -12.83
N LEU A 662 -8.29 -35.11 -11.75
CA LEU A 662 -6.91 -35.08 -11.29
C LEU A 662 -5.98 -35.85 -12.25
N PRO A 663 -4.70 -35.45 -12.37
CA PRO A 663 -3.69 -36.27 -13.05
C PRO A 663 -3.57 -37.65 -12.42
N HIS A 664 -3.23 -38.65 -13.24
CA HIS A 664 -2.85 -39.97 -12.72
C HIS A 664 -1.56 -39.87 -11.91
N ALA A 665 -1.61 -40.34 -10.66
CA ALA A 665 -0.46 -40.39 -9.79
C ALA A 665 -0.29 -41.78 -9.18
N SER A 666 0.95 -42.13 -8.81
CA SER A 666 1.23 -43.36 -8.06
C SER A 666 0.58 -43.32 -6.66
N SER A 667 0.50 -42.14 -6.07
CA SER A 667 -0.17 -41.87 -4.80
C SER A 667 -0.66 -40.44 -4.78
N TYR A 668 -1.88 -40.25 -4.28
CA TYR A 668 -2.38 -38.94 -3.89
C TYR A 668 -2.02 -38.66 -2.44
N VAL A 669 -1.64 -37.42 -2.13
CA VAL A 669 -1.43 -36.90 -0.78
C VAL A 669 -2.42 -35.78 -0.55
N ALA A 670 -3.12 -35.81 0.58
CA ALA A 670 -4.05 -34.76 0.97
C ALA A 670 -3.66 -34.10 2.29
N THR A 671 -3.88 -32.79 2.36
CA THR A 671 -3.81 -31.99 3.58
C THR A 671 -5.02 -31.07 3.66
N ALA A 672 -5.40 -30.67 4.87
CA ALA A 672 -6.47 -29.73 5.11
C ALA A 672 -6.04 -28.69 6.15
N VAL A 673 -6.37 -27.43 5.88
CA VAL A 673 -6.06 -26.31 6.76
C VAL A 673 -7.36 -25.53 7.02
N ALA A 674 -7.63 -25.25 8.28
CA ALA A 674 -8.70 -24.36 8.70
C ALA A 674 -8.17 -23.39 9.76
N TYR A 675 -8.94 -22.35 10.04
CA TYR A 675 -8.70 -21.44 11.15
C TYR A 675 -9.88 -21.52 12.12
N ARG A 676 -9.60 -21.37 13.42
CA ARG A 676 -10.68 -21.25 14.40
C ARG A 676 -11.48 -19.97 14.16
N THR A 677 -12.80 -20.02 14.32
CA THR A 677 -13.64 -18.81 14.17
C THR A 677 -13.40 -17.82 15.31
N GLY A 678 -13.16 -18.32 16.53
CA GLY A 678 -12.98 -17.48 17.73
C GLY A 678 -11.54 -17.11 18.08
N SER A 679 -10.53 -17.47 17.28
CA SER A 679 -9.13 -17.08 17.50
C SER A 679 -8.30 -17.30 16.24
N PRO A 680 -7.17 -16.60 16.05
CA PRO A 680 -6.28 -16.79 14.91
C PRO A 680 -5.49 -18.13 14.96
N VAL A 681 -6.01 -19.18 15.61
CA VAL A 681 -5.33 -20.47 15.70
C VAL A 681 -5.52 -21.25 14.40
N ARG A 682 -4.39 -21.63 13.79
CA ARG A 682 -4.36 -22.47 12.59
C ARG A 682 -4.50 -23.95 12.97
N VAL A 683 -5.44 -24.63 12.35
CA VAL A 683 -5.70 -26.07 12.49
C VAL A 683 -5.25 -26.76 11.20
N VAL A 684 -4.22 -27.60 11.28
CA VAL A 684 -3.64 -28.31 10.12
C VAL A 684 -3.82 -29.80 10.33
N SER A 685 -4.30 -30.50 9.31
CA SER A 685 -4.40 -31.97 9.34
C SER A 685 -3.02 -32.63 9.25
N GLY A 686 -2.96 -33.91 9.63
CA GLY A 686 -1.88 -34.76 9.15
C GLY A 686 -1.99 -34.96 7.63
N GLU A 687 -0.91 -35.45 7.01
CA GLU A 687 -0.96 -35.93 5.63
C GLU A 687 -1.73 -37.25 5.57
N ALA A 688 -2.68 -37.36 4.65
CA ALA A 688 -3.32 -38.61 4.28
C ALA A 688 -2.87 -39.03 2.89
N SER A 689 -2.68 -40.32 2.67
CA SER A 689 -2.26 -40.86 1.38
C SER A 689 -3.19 -41.97 0.90
N ALA A 690 -3.46 -41.99 -0.39
CA ALA A 690 -4.18 -43.06 -1.07
C ALA A 690 -3.38 -43.52 -2.29
N GLN A 691 -3.29 -44.84 -2.49
CA GLN A 691 -2.71 -45.35 -3.73
C GLN A 691 -3.57 -44.92 -4.91
N GLY A 692 -2.96 -44.27 -5.90
CA GLY A 692 -3.60 -44.05 -7.18
C GLY A 692 -3.42 -45.30 -8.05
N PRO A 693 -4.24 -45.48 -9.10
CA PRO A 693 -3.93 -46.50 -10.10
C PRO A 693 -2.72 -45.99 -10.86
N GLY A 694 -1.54 -46.50 -10.51
CA GLY A 694 -0.29 -46.13 -11.17
C GLY A 694 -0.44 -46.22 -12.70
N ALA A 695 0.26 -45.35 -13.42
CA ALA A 695 0.25 -45.36 -14.88
C ALA A 695 0.51 -46.79 -15.39
N ALA A 696 -0.35 -47.30 -16.27
CA ALA A 696 -0.12 -48.59 -16.92
C ALA A 696 1.31 -48.59 -17.52
N PRO A 697 2.10 -49.65 -17.32
CA PRO A 697 3.48 -49.68 -17.78
C PRO A 697 3.53 -49.38 -19.28
N ARG A 698 4.32 -48.36 -19.67
CA ARG A 698 4.57 -48.06 -21.08
C ARG A 698 5.09 -49.35 -21.75
N PRO A 699 4.51 -49.82 -22.86
CA PRO A 699 5.08 -50.93 -23.59
C PRO A 699 6.51 -50.56 -24.01
N PRO A 700 7.48 -51.49 -23.94
CA PRO A 700 8.86 -51.19 -24.29
C PRO A 700 8.90 -50.68 -25.74
N GLN A 701 9.45 -49.47 -25.92
CA GLN A 701 9.80 -48.97 -27.25
C GLN A 701 10.73 -49.99 -27.89
N ARG A 702 10.28 -50.65 -28.97
CA ARG A 702 11.18 -51.36 -29.87
C ARG A 702 12.16 -50.32 -30.42
N PRO A 703 13.48 -50.55 -30.36
CA PRO A 703 14.42 -49.66 -31.03
C PRO A 703 14.18 -49.76 -32.53
N ASP A 704 13.80 -48.64 -33.15
CA ASP A 704 13.84 -48.47 -34.59
C ASP A 704 15.28 -48.64 -35.08
N ARG A 705 15.43 -49.46 -36.12
CA ARG A 705 16.71 -49.71 -36.82
C ARG A 705 17.31 -48.39 -37.32
N PRO A 706 18.65 -48.22 -37.27
CA PRO A 706 19.27 -47.03 -37.82
C PRO A 706 19.36 -47.04 -39.35
N PHE A 707 18.83 -45.96 -39.92
CA PHE A 707 19.23 -45.14 -41.08
C PHE A 707 19.81 -45.73 -42.40
N PRO A 708 19.45 -45.11 -43.55
CA PRO A 708 20.06 -45.36 -44.87
C PRO A 708 21.17 -44.36 -45.26
N HIS A 709 21.93 -44.76 -46.31
CA HIS A 709 22.81 -43.98 -47.21
C HIS A 709 24.22 -43.59 -46.70
N ARG A 710 25.32 -43.58 -47.48
CA ARG A 710 25.56 -43.58 -48.95
C ARG A 710 27.07 -43.85 -49.25
N SER A 711 27.36 -44.38 -50.45
CA SER A 711 28.57 -44.29 -51.32
C SER A 711 29.99 -44.33 -50.70
N SER A 712 30.98 -45.03 -51.24
CA SER A 712 31.47 -44.96 -52.63
C SER A 712 32.40 -46.14 -52.99
N ALA A 713 32.71 -46.22 -54.30
CA ALA A 713 33.26 -47.34 -55.07
C ALA A 713 34.76 -47.63 -54.93
N SER A 714 35.10 -48.89 -55.24
CA SER A 714 36.30 -49.46 -55.94
C SER A 714 36.41 -50.93 -55.48
N THR A 715 36.61 -51.99 -56.27
CA THR A 715 37.24 -52.21 -57.58
C THR A 715 37.02 -53.70 -57.97
N ILE A 716 36.99 -54.00 -59.30
CA ILE A 716 37.46 -55.24 -59.98
C ILE A 716 36.77 -56.56 -59.58
N SER A 717 36.01 -57.27 -60.41
CA SER A 717 36.28 -57.85 -61.74
C SER A 717 34.97 -58.22 -62.41
#